data_AF-A0A2G6EJQ1-F1
#
_entry.id   AF-A0A2G6EJQ1-F1
#
_cell.length_a   1.000
_cell.length_b   1.000
_cell.length_c   1.000
_cell.angle_alpha   90.00
_cell.angle_beta   90.00
_cell.angle_gamma   90.00
#
_symmetry.space_group_name_H-M   'P 1'
#
loop_
_entity.id
_entity.type
_entity.pdbx_description
1 polymer ?
#
loop_
_entity_poly.entity_id
_entity_poly.type
_entity_poly.pdbx_seq_one_letter_code
_entity_poly.pdbx_strand_id
1 'polypeptide(L)'
;MSSLDTLHHPGKPTPARRRTDRDQLLDQRFLDWGSRDSDIELLPHSPLALAKVLANPEGGRLVLQARHVSEAAVGERAEGDGRREPTGNARLGETARETARANLLTAHDADTLAQRCKLIQIENALVKQQGLRQLYFVAGFLRFEGSNEHLCAPLLLYPMLLARNPENRACELRLDGGPPEQNRELLALLKQQYGLTVPGLADDTPLSDYFADVADALRSSTQWQLSFDCALGNAASISGQDTGSTSLGIPRIPEHFDPALALSLTGNQTLGQLNAVLKLIPDYQQLIPDHQRHEPTTAARQPSLPRSTNVAGLREYAARLAAEGLDHIAFRRLPELPQRMERWSSALSRCLRSPLLNQTLARPNMSVREMIRLSTLGELIDKAPQDIEQYAHGDLAFRANATLCQRAQHQAGLIAEETDALRPVFDVDRVPSLEQLLSLINELEGSYGASIDIVNEHYFHARRQFADFCIEKPGELDEQHRDELRQLARLLRFRELFVNNTEYRQALGPGYKGMHTDWAALERNLAYAQELAQVLGSQELAAHILEHWNAFRSNYVDELDMLLESAEAARRLLATIGSRWQSQSLSVVIAHARVTASRLGEWEQIYGPAHSHADKTAATVLSSFTGRSRDDVLVETHVNEMQTRIQRQLLDGTLGREQVTATIGWLRAASDAARKGELGMEELVECFASPSLPPVLESNTASGAAHSPPSRGCRSMN
;
A
#
# COMPACT_ATOMS: atom_id res chain seq x y z
N MET A 1 -72.66 30.16 33.15
CA MET A 1 -71.49 30.01 34.03
C MET A 1 -71.07 28.56 33.92
N SER A 2 -69.95 28.14 33.34
CA SER A 2 -68.75 28.82 32.86
C SER A 2 -68.20 28.02 31.67
N SER A 3 -67.68 28.72 30.68
CA SER A 3 -66.92 28.15 29.56
C SER A 3 -65.55 27.67 30.05
N LEU A 4 -65.10 26.50 29.58
CA LEU A 4 -63.74 26.02 29.79
C LEU A 4 -63.16 25.55 28.45
N ASP A 5 -62.12 26.26 28.03
CA ASP A 5 -61.26 26.01 26.90
C ASP A 5 -60.69 24.59 26.90
N THR A 6 -60.68 23.93 25.74
CA THR A 6 -59.88 22.72 25.53
C THR A 6 -58.88 22.96 24.40
N LEU A 7 -57.64 23.23 24.79
CA LEU A 7 -56.46 23.30 23.93
C LEU A 7 -56.21 21.95 23.24
N HIS A 8 -56.14 21.97 21.91
CA HIS A 8 -55.71 20.82 21.10
C HIS A 8 -54.18 20.78 21.03
N HIS A 9 -53.56 19.78 21.64
CA HIS A 9 -52.13 19.49 21.46
C HIS A 9 -51.92 18.55 20.26
N PRO A 10 -51.00 18.86 19.33
CA PRO A 10 -50.67 17.94 18.24
C PRO A 10 -49.97 16.69 18.78
N GLY A 11 -50.50 15.52 18.45
CA GLY A 11 -50.01 14.22 18.91
C GLY A 11 -48.57 13.93 18.48
N LYS A 12 -47.76 13.43 19.41
CA LYS A 12 -46.37 13.01 19.15
C LYS A 12 -46.35 11.88 18.10
N PRO A 13 -45.51 11.96 17.04
CA PRO A 13 -45.46 10.95 16.00
C PRO A 13 -44.95 9.61 16.54
N THR A 14 -45.57 8.51 16.11
CA THR A 14 -45.24 7.12 16.50
C THR A 14 -43.85 6.68 15.99
N PRO A 15 -43.15 5.78 16.72
CA PRO A 15 -41.77 5.35 16.40
C PRO A 15 -41.62 4.61 15.06
N ALA A 16 -42.69 4.04 14.51
CA ALA A 16 -42.68 3.42 13.19
C ALA A 16 -42.61 4.47 12.06
N ARG A 17 -43.33 5.60 12.19
CA ARG A 17 -43.31 6.70 11.21
C ARG A 17 -41.95 7.41 11.18
N ARG A 18 -41.32 7.55 12.35
CA ARG A 18 -39.92 8.05 12.46
C ARG A 18 -38.88 7.14 11.78
N ARG A 19 -39.17 5.85 11.54
CA ARG A 19 -38.26 4.96 10.80
C ARG A 19 -38.43 5.14 9.30
N THR A 20 -39.66 5.19 8.80
CA THR A 20 -39.95 5.40 7.38
C THR A 20 -39.53 6.78 6.89
N ASP A 21 -39.75 7.83 7.70
CA ASP A 21 -39.26 9.18 7.38
C ASP A 21 -37.72 9.25 7.41
N ARG A 22 -37.07 8.44 8.27
CA ARG A 22 -35.61 8.34 8.34
C ARG A 22 -35.03 7.59 7.15
N ASP A 23 -35.71 6.57 6.63
CA ASP A 23 -35.34 5.85 5.41
C ASP A 23 -35.58 6.69 4.14
N GLN A 24 -36.63 7.53 4.09
CA GLN A 24 -36.81 8.48 2.99
C GLN A 24 -35.79 9.63 2.99
N LEU A 25 -35.36 10.10 4.17
CA LEU A 25 -34.24 11.03 4.32
C LEU A 25 -32.86 10.37 4.05
N LEU A 26 -32.82 9.05 3.91
CA LEU A 26 -31.60 8.31 3.59
C LEU A 26 -31.34 8.22 2.09
N ASP A 27 -32.39 8.25 1.27
CA ASP A 27 -32.28 8.20 -0.19
C ASP A 27 -31.75 9.51 -0.79
N GLN A 28 -31.94 10.66 -0.14
CA GLN A 28 -31.51 11.96 -0.70
C GLN A 28 -30.05 12.33 -0.43
N ARG A 29 -29.25 11.46 0.21
CA ARG A 29 -27.86 11.83 0.60
C ARG A 29 -26.98 12.16 -0.61
N PHE A 30 -27.25 11.56 -1.77
CA PHE A 30 -26.51 11.86 -2.99
C PHE A 30 -26.88 13.21 -3.61
N LEU A 31 -27.91 13.89 -3.14
CA LEU A 31 -28.32 15.20 -3.66
C LEU A 31 -28.04 16.34 -2.67
N ASP A 32 -27.89 16.03 -1.38
CA ASP A 32 -27.64 17.00 -0.33
C ASP A 32 -26.56 16.48 0.66
N TRP A 33 -25.30 16.67 0.30
CA TRP A 33 -24.14 16.27 1.10
C TRP A 33 -23.64 17.43 1.96
N GLY A 34 -23.29 17.13 3.21
CA GLY A 34 -22.87 18.13 4.20
C GLY A 34 -23.96 18.50 5.20
N SER A 35 -25.21 18.04 5.01
CA SER A 35 -26.31 18.30 5.94
C SER A 35 -26.31 17.42 7.18
N ARG A 36 -25.45 16.38 7.25
CA ARG A 36 -25.39 15.46 8.40
C ARG A 36 -24.24 15.79 9.35
N ASP A 37 -24.49 15.57 10.64
CA ASP A 37 -23.48 15.68 11.69
C ASP A 37 -22.27 14.75 11.49
N SER A 38 -22.44 13.66 10.73
CA SER A 38 -21.37 12.71 10.43
C SER A 38 -20.52 13.06 9.20
N ASP A 39 -20.92 14.05 8.40
CA ASP A 39 -20.13 14.50 7.25
C ASP A 39 -18.87 15.23 7.74
N ILE A 40 -17.74 15.06 7.08
CA ILE A 40 -16.47 15.72 7.46
C ILE A 40 -15.99 16.51 6.25
N GLU A 41 -15.99 17.83 6.38
CA GLU A 41 -15.43 18.73 5.35
C GLU A 41 -13.91 18.80 5.47
N LEU A 42 -13.24 18.72 4.32
CA LEU A 42 -11.79 18.82 4.24
C LEU A 42 -11.42 20.26 3.88
N LEU A 43 -10.43 20.83 4.59
CA LEU A 43 -9.82 22.13 4.24
C LEU A 43 -9.20 22.04 2.84
N PRO A 44 -9.07 23.17 2.09
CA PRO A 44 -9.06 23.19 0.63
C PRO A 44 -7.92 22.37 0.01
N HIS A 45 -8.16 21.07 -0.07
CA HIS A 45 -7.45 20.11 -0.87
C HIS A 45 -8.28 19.99 -2.13
N SER A 46 -7.83 20.62 -3.21
CA SER A 46 -8.45 20.39 -4.51
C SER A 46 -8.40 18.89 -4.83
N PRO A 47 -9.48 18.27 -5.35
CA PRO A 47 -9.46 16.93 -5.90
C PRO A 47 -8.25 16.66 -6.81
N LEU A 48 -7.81 17.69 -7.54
CA LEU A 48 -6.65 17.63 -8.43
C LEU A 48 -5.34 17.45 -7.67
N ALA A 49 -5.19 18.08 -6.50
CA ALA A 49 -4.04 17.90 -5.64
C ALA A 49 -3.99 16.47 -5.06
N LEU A 50 -5.15 15.85 -4.86
CA LEU A 50 -5.29 14.49 -4.36
C LEU A 50 -5.26 13.43 -5.46
N ALA A 51 -5.37 13.80 -6.73
CA ALA A 51 -5.39 12.88 -7.86
C ALA A 51 -4.18 11.92 -7.88
N LYS A 52 -2.98 12.39 -7.54
CA LYS A 52 -1.78 11.55 -7.44
C LYS A 52 -1.86 10.49 -6.33
N VAL A 53 -2.54 10.82 -5.23
CA VAL A 53 -2.71 9.90 -4.09
C VAL A 53 -3.82 8.90 -4.38
N LEU A 54 -4.89 9.35 -5.04
CA LEU A 54 -6.02 8.51 -5.48
C LEU A 54 -5.61 7.54 -6.61
N ALA A 55 -4.65 7.93 -7.47
CA ALA A 55 -4.13 7.09 -8.55
C ALA A 55 -3.10 6.05 -8.10
N ASN A 56 -2.72 6.01 -6.81
CA ASN A 56 -1.73 5.06 -6.33
C ASN A 56 -2.33 3.65 -6.17
N PRO A 57 -1.84 2.63 -6.91
CA PRO A 57 -2.36 1.25 -6.86
C PRO A 57 -2.13 0.55 -5.52
N GLU A 58 -1.24 1.07 -4.64
CA GLU A 58 -0.98 0.49 -3.33
C GLU A 58 -2.03 0.86 -2.24
N GLY A 59 -3.17 1.43 -2.63
CA GLY A 59 -4.28 1.73 -1.73
C GLY A 59 -3.95 2.91 -0.80
N GLY A 60 -3.83 4.10 -1.40
CA GLY A 60 -3.44 5.35 -0.75
C GLY A 60 -3.93 5.49 0.69
N ARG A 61 -2.98 5.54 1.64
CA ARG A 61 -3.27 5.74 3.06
C ARG A 61 -3.31 7.22 3.36
N LEU A 62 -4.44 7.69 3.83
CA LEU A 62 -4.71 9.08 4.13
C LEU A 62 -4.87 9.24 5.64
N VAL A 63 -4.19 10.22 6.25
CA VAL A 63 -4.32 10.47 7.68
C VAL A 63 -5.16 11.71 7.89
N LEU A 64 -6.27 11.59 8.64
CA LEU A 64 -7.08 12.75 8.99
C LEU A 64 -6.44 13.51 10.15
N GLN A 65 -6.20 14.80 9.93
CA GLN A 65 -5.65 15.72 10.92
C GLN A 65 -6.64 16.86 11.18
N ALA A 66 -6.83 17.17 12.46
CA ALA A 66 -7.60 18.33 12.89
C ALA A 66 -6.85 19.61 12.54
N ARG A 67 -7.59 20.71 12.33
CA ARG A 67 -6.96 22.02 12.16
C ARG A 67 -6.23 22.38 13.45
N HIS A 68 -4.91 22.54 13.40
CA HIS A 68 -4.20 23.19 14.48
C HIS A 68 -4.66 24.65 14.52
N VAL A 69 -5.37 25.03 15.58
CA VAL A 69 -5.64 26.44 15.89
C VAL A 69 -4.29 27.05 16.21
N SER A 70 -3.58 27.54 15.19
CA SER A 70 -2.42 28.38 15.39
C SER A 70 -2.94 29.66 16.06
N GLU A 71 -2.42 29.96 17.26
CA GLU A 71 -2.69 31.15 18.09
C GLU A 71 -2.24 32.46 17.40
N ALA A 72 -2.58 32.65 16.13
CA ALA A 72 -2.15 33.79 15.31
C ALA A 72 -3.22 34.89 15.18
N ALA A 73 -4.13 35.00 16.16
CA ALA A 73 -5.17 36.05 16.15
C ALA A 73 -5.47 36.64 17.54
N VAL A 74 -4.44 36.81 18.38
CA VAL A 74 -4.49 37.79 19.49
C VAL A 74 -3.41 38.83 19.24
N GLY A 75 -3.74 39.80 18.39
CA GLY A 75 -3.03 41.06 18.32
C GLY A 75 -3.69 42.05 19.26
N GLU A 76 -3.16 42.20 20.47
CA GLU A 76 -3.29 43.45 21.23
C GLU A 76 -2.04 43.66 22.12
N ARG A 77 -1.59 44.91 22.13
CA ARG A 77 -0.27 45.39 22.54
C ARG A 77 0.03 45.17 24.01
N ALA A 78 1.25 44.71 24.31
CA ALA A 78 2.00 45.14 25.49
C ALA A 78 3.51 44.99 25.23
N GLU A 79 4.21 46.13 25.21
CA GLU A 79 5.67 46.20 25.32
C GLU A 79 6.10 45.63 26.67
N GLY A 80 7.12 44.77 26.67
CA GLY A 80 7.65 44.17 27.89
C GLY A 80 8.88 43.32 27.62
N ASP A 81 10.03 43.97 27.81
CA ASP A 81 11.40 43.46 27.80
C ASP A 81 11.61 42.11 28.53
N GLY A 82 12.49 41.26 27.99
CA GLY A 82 12.88 40.01 28.64
C GLY A 82 13.48 38.94 27.71
N ARG A 83 14.79 39.04 27.45
CA ARG A 83 15.62 37.97 26.86
C ARG A 83 15.41 36.61 27.56
N ARG A 84 14.96 35.60 26.81
CA ARG A 84 15.24 34.17 27.08
C ARG A 84 15.48 33.43 25.76
N GLU A 85 16.62 32.76 25.69
CA GLU A 85 17.02 31.87 24.60
C GLU A 85 16.14 30.60 24.56
N PRO A 86 15.74 30.09 23.38
CA PRO A 86 15.12 28.79 23.27
C PRO A 86 16.18 27.73 22.97
N THR A 87 16.37 26.80 23.92
CA THR A 87 17.00 25.51 23.68
C THR A 87 16.03 24.60 22.92
N GLY A 88 16.20 24.51 21.60
CA GLY A 88 15.37 23.69 20.72
C GLY A 88 16.21 22.70 19.91
N ASN A 89 16.52 21.54 20.48
CA ASN A 89 17.08 20.39 19.75
C ASN A 89 16.42 19.09 20.24
N ALA A 90 15.25 18.77 19.68
CA ALA A 90 14.73 17.41 19.57
C ALA A 90 13.53 17.43 18.61
N ARG A 91 13.44 16.45 17.70
CA ARG A 91 12.32 16.11 16.77
C ARG A 91 12.45 16.49 15.28
N LEU A 92 13.62 16.33 14.66
CA LEU A 92 13.77 16.35 13.19
C LEU A 92 13.99 14.96 12.56
N GLY A 93 13.61 13.88 13.26
CA GLY A 93 13.88 12.49 12.84
C GLY A 93 12.75 11.75 12.12
N GLU A 94 11.50 12.22 12.18
CA GLU A 94 10.31 11.46 11.72
C GLU A 94 9.83 11.78 10.30
N THR A 95 10.28 12.88 9.68
CA THR A 95 9.68 13.42 8.45
C THR A 95 9.99 12.63 7.17
N ALA A 96 11.02 11.77 7.16
CA ALA A 96 11.43 11.06 5.93
C ALA A 96 10.65 9.74 5.67
N ARG A 97 9.84 9.25 6.61
CA ARG A 97 8.91 8.11 6.39
C ARG A 97 7.48 8.58 6.05
N GLU A 98 7.23 9.88 6.08
CA GLU A 98 5.90 10.49 5.88
C GLU A 98 5.55 10.76 4.41
N THR A 99 6.48 10.61 3.47
CA THR A 99 6.24 10.87 2.04
C THR A 99 5.22 9.94 1.36
N ALA A 100 4.85 8.82 2.02
CA ALA A 100 3.76 7.94 1.57
C ALA A 100 2.40 8.22 2.23
N ARG A 101 2.33 9.17 3.19
CA ARG A 101 1.10 9.52 3.91
C ARG A 101 0.70 10.94 3.54
N ALA A 102 -0.33 11.08 2.72
CA ALA A 102 -0.94 12.39 2.53
C ALA A 102 -1.85 12.70 3.72
N ASN A 103 -1.55 13.81 4.39
CA ASN A 103 -2.35 14.30 5.52
C ASN A 103 -3.54 15.10 4.96
N LEU A 104 -4.76 14.64 5.28
CA LEU A 104 -5.99 15.37 5.00
C LEU A 104 -6.32 16.27 6.19
N LEU A 105 -6.36 17.56 5.95
CA LEU A 105 -6.71 18.55 6.96
C LEU A 105 -8.23 18.76 6.94
N THR A 106 -8.85 18.80 8.12
CA THR A 106 -10.28 19.05 8.27
C THR A 106 -10.54 20.41 8.88
N ALA A 107 -11.72 21.00 8.66
CA ALA A 107 -12.09 22.28 9.28
C ALA A 107 -12.36 22.14 10.80
N HIS A 108 -12.47 20.91 11.30
CA HIS A 108 -12.84 20.61 12.67
C HIS A 108 -11.62 20.60 13.61
N ASP A 109 -11.88 20.95 14.87
CA ASP A 109 -10.96 20.70 15.97
C ASP A 109 -10.84 19.19 16.27
N ALA A 110 -9.89 18.82 17.12
CA ALA A 110 -9.57 17.43 17.41
C ALA A 110 -10.73 16.65 18.07
N ASP A 111 -11.51 17.29 18.94
CA ASP A 111 -12.60 16.66 19.66
C ASP A 111 -13.81 16.48 18.75
N THR A 112 -14.15 17.52 17.98
CA THR A 112 -15.21 17.47 16.96
C THR A 112 -14.88 16.42 15.90
N LEU A 113 -13.64 16.38 15.39
CA LEU A 113 -13.21 15.37 14.43
C LEU A 113 -13.33 13.95 15.00
N ALA A 114 -12.87 13.73 16.24
CA ALA A 114 -13.00 12.44 16.90
C ALA A 114 -14.46 12.02 17.09
N GLN A 115 -15.36 12.96 17.41
CA GLN A 115 -16.79 12.72 17.51
C GLN A 115 -17.40 12.34 16.15
N ARG A 116 -17.07 13.07 15.07
CA ARG A 116 -17.59 12.76 13.72
C ARG A 116 -17.09 11.41 13.21
N CYS A 117 -15.80 11.09 13.38
CA CYS A 117 -15.25 9.77 13.06
C CYS A 117 -15.95 8.65 13.84
N LYS A 118 -16.28 8.88 15.12
CA LYS A 118 -17.06 7.94 15.92
C LYS A 118 -18.47 7.75 15.37
N LEU A 119 -19.15 8.82 14.95
CA LEU A 119 -20.48 8.73 14.33
C LEU A 119 -20.43 7.91 13.02
N ILE A 120 -19.43 8.14 12.16
CA ILE A 120 -19.21 7.35 10.95
C ILE A 120 -19.05 5.86 11.28
N GLN A 121 -18.25 5.52 12.29
CA GLN A 121 -18.06 4.13 12.72
C GLN A 121 -19.34 3.50 13.27
N ILE A 122 -20.10 4.26 14.06
CA ILE A 122 -21.39 3.80 14.59
C ILE A 122 -22.36 3.54 13.45
N GLU A 123 -22.46 4.45 12.49
CA GLU A 123 -23.31 4.28 11.30
C GLU A 123 -22.92 3.02 10.53
N ASN A 124 -21.63 2.76 10.33
CA ASN A 124 -21.14 1.56 9.64
C ASN A 124 -21.40 0.27 10.45
N ALA A 125 -21.31 0.33 11.78
CA ALA A 125 -21.57 -0.83 12.65
C ALA A 125 -23.07 -1.14 12.82
N LEU A 126 -23.95 -0.14 12.73
CA LEU A 126 -25.41 -0.29 12.89
C LEU A 126 -26.07 -0.91 11.65
N VAL A 127 -25.35 -1.02 10.54
CA VAL A 127 -25.83 -1.62 9.31
C VAL A 127 -25.75 -3.14 9.44
N LYS A 128 -26.91 -3.77 9.74
CA LYS A 128 -27.03 -5.21 9.98
C LYS A 128 -26.78 -6.09 8.74
N GLN A 129 -26.87 -5.51 7.54
CA GLN A 129 -26.60 -6.19 6.27
C GLN A 129 -25.31 -5.64 5.67
N GLN A 130 -24.26 -6.47 5.60
CA GLN A 130 -23.01 -6.09 4.93
C GLN A 130 -23.33 -5.60 3.51
N GLY A 131 -22.85 -4.41 3.15
CA GLY A 131 -23.00 -3.83 1.80
C GLY A 131 -24.05 -2.72 1.63
N LEU A 132 -24.93 -2.47 2.62
CA LEU A 132 -25.94 -1.40 2.45
C LEU A 132 -25.39 0.02 2.59
N ARG A 133 -24.30 0.21 3.36
CA ARG A 133 -23.66 1.52 3.51
C ARG A 133 -22.16 1.40 3.44
N GLN A 134 -21.58 2.41 2.82
CA GLN A 134 -20.15 2.49 2.57
C GLN A 134 -19.69 3.91 2.86
N LEU A 135 -18.52 4.02 3.48
CA LEU A 135 -17.85 5.30 3.64
C LEU A 135 -17.24 5.70 2.30
N TYR A 136 -17.51 6.92 1.88
CA TYR A 136 -16.96 7.49 0.66
C TYR A 136 -16.10 8.71 0.97
N PHE A 137 -15.02 8.84 0.20
CA PHE A 137 -14.35 10.10 -0.03
C PHE A 137 -14.93 10.75 -1.29
N VAL A 138 -15.44 11.96 -1.14
CA VAL A 138 -16.07 12.71 -2.22
C VAL A 138 -15.07 13.70 -2.81
N ALA A 139 -15.00 13.71 -4.14
CA ALA A 139 -14.19 14.63 -4.91
C ALA A 139 -15.08 15.49 -5.82
N GLY A 140 -15.16 16.79 -5.50
CA GLY A 140 -15.91 17.77 -6.28
C GLY A 140 -17.43 17.72 -6.03
N PHE A 141 -18.06 18.88 -6.14
CA PHE A 141 -19.50 19.06 -5.89
C PHE A 141 -20.13 19.91 -6.99
N LEU A 142 -21.40 19.64 -7.27
CA LEU A 142 -22.28 20.57 -7.96
C LEU A 142 -23.20 21.24 -6.95
N ARG A 143 -23.12 22.57 -6.90
CA ARG A 143 -23.97 23.40 -6.06
C ARG A 143 -25.06 24.04 -6.90
N PHE A 144 -26.30 23.93 -6.45
CA PHE A 144 -27.43 24.63 -7.05
C PHE A 144 -27.80 25.85 -6.21
N GLU A 145 -27.89 27.01 -6.85
CA GLU A 145 -28.34 28.26 -6.25
C GLU A 145 -29.74 28.63 -6.79
N GLY A 146 -30.76 28.05 -6.17
CA GLY A 146 -32.17 28.37 -6.41
C GLY A 146 -32.75 29.29 -5.33
N SER A 147 -33.90 29.91 -5.59
CA SER A 147 -34.49 30.90 -4.66
C SER A 147 -34.93 30.34 -3.30
N ASN A 148 -35.10 29.02 -3.16
CA ASN A 148 -35.50 28.34 -1.91
C ASN A 148 -34.85 26.96 -1.71
N GLU A 149 -34.00 26.51 -2.64
CA GLU A 149 -33.39 25.18 -2.60
C GLU A 149 -31.89 25.33 -2.73
N HIS A 150 -31.17 24.78 -1.75
CA HIS A 150 -29.73 24.60 -1.79
C HIS A 150 -29.46 23.11 -1.95
N LEU A 151 -28.87 22.72 -3.07
CA LEU A 151 -28.42 21.35 -3.31
C LEU A 151 -26.89 21.37 -3.39
N CYS A 152 -26.25 20.44 -2.69
CA CYS A 152 -24.80 20.25 -2.71
C CYS A 152 -24.52 18.77 -3.00
N ALA A 153 -24.46 18.41 -4.27
CA ALA A 153 -24.40 17.02 -4.70
C ALA A 153 -22.96 16.62 -5.06
N PRO A 154 -22.44 15.49 -4.54
CA PRO A 154 -21.11 14.99 -4.87
C PRO A 154 -21.04 14.54 -6.34
N LEU A 155 -19.92 14.78 -7.02
CA LEU A 155 -19.68 14.31 -8.39
C LEU A 155 -19.10 12.89 -8.43
N LEU A 156 -18.00 12.69 -7.69
CA LEU A 156 -17.25 11.44 -7.65
C LEU A 156 -17.15 10.92 -6.22
N LEU A 157 -17.32 9.61 -6.06
CA LEU A 157 -17.28 8.92 -4.78
C LEU A 157 -16.25 7.80 -4.80
N TYR A 158 -15.28 7.86 -3.88
CA TYR A 158 -14.23 6.87 -3.72
C TYR A 158 -14.51 6.00 -2.49
N PRO A 159 -14.81 4.70 -2.67
CA PRO A 159 -14.88 3.71 -1.60
C PRO A 159 -13.72 3.76 -0.61
N MET A 160 -14.04 3.92 0.68
CA MET A 160 -13.05 4.10 1.74
C MET A 160 -13.35 3.25 2.98
N LEU A 161 -12.30 2.92 3.73
CA LEU A 161 -12.34 2.30 5.04
C LEU A 161 -11.74 3.25 6.09
N LEU A 162 -12.46 3.42 7.20
CA LEU A 162 -11.99 4.20 8.34
C LEU A 162 -11.39 3.29 9.41
N ALA A 163 -10.06 3.29 9.53
CA ALA A 163 -9.32 2.60 10.56
C ALA A 163 -8.89 3.57 11.66
N ARG A 164 -9.16 3.23 12.93
CA ARG A 164 -8.63 3.99 14.06
C ARG A 164 -7.31 3.40 14.50
N ASN A 165 -6.25 4.21 14.55
CA ASN A 165 -4.99 3.76 15.14
C ASN A 165 -5.12 3.78 16.69
N PRO A 166 -4.96 2.64 17.38
CA PRO A 166 -5.08 2.58 18.83
C PRO A 166 -4.02 3.41 19.57
N GLU A 167 -2.85 3.62 18.96
CA GLU A 167 -1.70 4.26 19.62
C GLU A 167 -1.79 5.80 19.60
N ASN A 168 -2.16 6.38 18.46
CA ASN A 168 -2.08 7.84 18.26
C ASN A 168 -3.46 8.54 18.26
N ARG A 169 -4.56 7.80 18.52
CA ARG A 169 -5.96 8.26 18.37
C ARG A 169 -6.33 8.82 16.99
N ALA A 170 -5.38 8.93 16.06
CA ALA A 170 -5.57 9.38 14.70
C ALA A 170 -6.44 8.41 13.90
N CYS A 171 -7.22 8.98 12.99
CA CYS A 171 -8.04 8.25 12.06
C CYS A 171 -7.29 8.12 10.73
N GLU A 172 -7.08 6.89 10.30
CA GLU A 172 -6.49 6.53 9.01
C GLU A 172 -7.62 6.12 8.07
N LEU A 173 -7.62 6.68 6.88
CA LEU A 173 -8.50 6.30 5.78
C LEU A 173 -7.71 5.46 4.78
N ARG A 174 -8.36 4.42 4.26
CA ARG A 174 -7.80 3.55 3.24
C ARG A 174 -8.77 3.47 2.08
N LEU A 175 -8.27 3.70 0.87
CA LEU A 175 -9.03 3.42 -0.34
C LEU A 175 -9.22 1.91 -0.47
N ASP A 176 -10.40 1.49 -0.94
CA ASP A 176 -10.70 0.08 -1.23
C ASP A 176 -10.02 -0.41 -2.52
N GLY A 177 -9.33 0.49 -3.24
CA GLY A 177 -8.67 0.20 -4.52
C GLY A 177 -9.63 0.09 -5.72
N GLY A 178 -10.94 0.18 -5.48
CA GLY A 178 -11.94 0.28 -6.55
C GLY A 178 -11.89 1.63 -7.30
N PRO A 179 -12.33 1.66 -8.57
CA PRO A 179 -12.46 2.92 -9.31
C PRO A 179 -13.50 3.85 -8.65
N PRO A 180 -13.40 5.18 -8.85
CA PRO A 180 -14.42 6.10 -8.37
C PRO A 180 -15.78 5.82 -9.00
N GLU A 181 -16.82 5.91 -8.18
CA GLU A 181 -18.21 5.82 -8.59
C GLU A 181 -18.73 7.23 -8.94
N GLN A 182 -19.46 7.35 -10.07
CA GLN A 182 -20.18 8.58 -10.40
C GLN A 182 -21.55 8.61 -9.71
N ASN A 183 -21.96 9.79 -9.28
CA ASN A 183 -23.28 10.00 -8.68
C ASN A 183 -24.40 9.92 -9.74
N ARG A 184 -24.95 8.72 -9.94
CA ARG A 184 -25.99 8.47 -10.94
C ARG A 184 -27.28 9.22 -10.67
N GLU A 185 -27.62 9.48 -9.41
CA GLU A 185 -28.82 10.22 -9.02
C GLU A 185 -28.72 11.69 -9.46
N LEU A 186 -27.57 12.32 -9.20
CA LEU A 186 -27.29 13.67 -9.68
C LEU A 186 -27.33 13.73 -11.21
N LEU A 187 -26.70 12.79 -11.91
CA LEU A 187 -26.71 12.74 -13.37
C LEU A 187 -28.13 12.57 -13.94
N ALA A 188 -28.96 11.73 -13.32
CA ALA A 188 -30.35 11.56 -13.69
C ALA A 188 -31.16 12.84 -13.44
N LEU A 189 -30.97 13.49 -12.29
CA LEU A 189 -31.61 14.75 -11.93
C LEU A 189 -31.29 15.86 -12.94
N LEU A 190 -30.01 16.06 -13.24
CA LEU A 190 -29.55 17.07 -14.21
C LEU A 190 -30.14 16.84 -15.59
N LYS A 191 -30.16 15.59 -16.05
CA LYS A 191 -30.72 15.24 -17.36
C LYS A 191 -32.23 15.43 -17.42
N GLN A 192 -32.96 14.97 -16.39
CA GLN A 192 -34.42 14.97 -16.38
C GLN A 192 -35.02 16.34 -16.11
N GLN A 193 -34.47 17.09 -15.15
CA GLN A 193 -35.06 18.36 -14.69
C GLN A 193 -34.45 19.58 -15.38
N TYR A 194 -33.16 19.52 -15.73
CA TYR A 194 -32.41 20.68 -16.23
C TYR A 194 -31.94 20.52 -17.67
N GLY A 195 -32.15 19.35 -18.29
CA GLY A 195 -31.69 19.06 -19.65
C GLY A 195 -30.16 19.09 -19.80
N LEU A 196 -29.41 19.07 -18.69
CA LEU A 196 -27.96 19.11 -18.68
C LEU A 196 -27.41 17.68 -18.76
N THR A 197 -26.49 17.45 -19.69
CA THR A 197 -25.80 16.16 -19.82
C THR A 197 -24.35 16.34 -19.41
N VAL A 198 -24.00 15.74 -18.27
CA VAL A 198 -22.63 15.75 -17.74
C VAL A 198 -21.88 14.52 -18.30
N PRO A 199 -20.61 14.67 -18.73
CA PRO A 199 -19.83 13.56 -19.26
C PRO A 199 -19.59 12.45 -18.23
N GLY A 200 -19.46 11.21 -18.71
CA GLY A 200 -19.02 10.08 -17.90
C GLY A 200 -17.50 10.12 -17.67
N LEU A 201 -17.03 9.65 -16.51
CA LEU A 201 -15.61 9.47 -16.23
C LEU A 201 -15.14 8.17 -16.90
N ALA A 202 -14.26 8.27 -17.89
CA ALA A 202 -13.62 7.11 -18.49
C ALA A 202 -12.35 6.74 -17.71
N ASP A 203 -12.01 5.44 -17.70
CA ASP A 203 -10.94 4.87 -16.87
C ASP A 203 -9.57 5.55 -17.06
N ASP A 204 -9.27 6.03 -18.26
CA ASP A 204 -7.98 6.64 -18.63
C ASP A 204 -7.99 8.18 -18.61
N THR A 205 -9.11 8.82 -18.26
CA THR A 205 -9.22 10.29 -18.33
C THR A 205 -8.60 10.96 -17.10
N PRO A 206 -7.62 11.87 -17.25
CA PRO A 206 -7.10 12.64 -16.12
C PRO A 206 -8.22 13.41 -15.42
N LEU A 207 -8.16 13.45 -14.08
CA LEU A 207 -9.21 14.08 -13.28
C LEU A 207 -9.38 15.59 -13.59
N SER A 208 -8.30 16.26 -14.00
CA SER A 208 -8.32 17.66 -14.48
C SER A 208 -9.22 17.84 -15.69
N ASP A 209 -9.13 16.92 -16.64
CA ASP A 209 -9.78 17.01 -17.93
C ASP A 209 -11.26 16.70 -17.75
N TYR A 210 -11.58 15.69 -16.93
CA TYR A 210 -12.95 15.40 -16.52
C TYR A 210 -13.64 16.63 -15.89
N PHE A 211 -13.01 17.29 -14.92
CA PHE A 211 -13.63 18.48 -14.31
C PHE A 211 -13.74 19.66 -15.28
N ALA A 212 -12.82 19.80 -16.23
CA ALA A 212 -12.94 20.81 -17.28
C ALA A 212 -14.15 20.53 -18.19
N ASP A 213 -14.34 19.27 -18.60
CA ASP A 213 -15.49 18.86 -19.42
C ASP A 213 -16.82 19.04 -18.68
N VAL A 214 -16.84 18.76 -17.37
CA VAL A 214 -18.01 19.03 -16.50
C VAL A 214 -18.29 20.54 -16.44
N ALA A 215 -17.26 21.37 -16.23
CA ALA A 215 -17.43 22.83 -16.20
C ALA A 215 -17.95 23.38 -17.54
N ASP A 216 -17.48 22.82 -18.66
CA ASP A 216 -17.91 23.19 -20.00
C ASP A 216 -19.36 22.79 -20.27
N ALA A 217 -19.78 21.60 -19.83
CA ALA A 217 -21.18 21.16 -19.89
C ALA A 217 -22.12 22.09 -19.09
N LEU A 218 -21.62 22.64 -17.97
CA LEU A 218 -22.38 23.54 -17.10
C LEU A 218 -22.36 25.01 -17.54
N ARG A 219 -21.52 25.39 -18.51
CA ARG A 219 -21.37 26.78 -18.97
C ARG A 219 -22.67 27.46 -19.40
N SER A 220 -23.64 26.67 -19.87
CA SER A 220 -24.96 27.15 -20.29
C SER A 220 -25.92 27.45 -19.13
N SER A 221 -25.61 26.99 -17.91
CA SER A 221 -26.43 27.14 -16.72
C SER A 221 -25.84 28.19 -15.78
N THR A 222 -26.66 29.15 -15.35
CA THR A 222 -26.26 30.13 -14.32
C THR A 222 -26.60 29.68 -12.90
N GLN A 223 -27.37 28.60 -12.75
CA GLN A 223 -27.87 28.13 -11.44
C GLN A 223 -26.98 27.06 -10.81
N TRP A 224 -26.11 26.43 -11.62
CA TRP A 224 -25.25 25.34 -11.18
C TRP A 224 -23.80 25.79 -11.17
N GLN A 225 -23.13 25.60 -10.03
CA GLN A 225 -21.72 25.94 -9.84
C GLN A 225 -20.93 24.67 -9.52
N LEU A 226 -19.83 24.46 -10.24
CA LEU A 226 -18.83 23.44 -9.91
C LEU A 226 -17.95 23.93 -8.76
N SER A 227 -17.88 23.15 -7.68
CA SER A 227 -16.94 23.36 -6.57
C SER A 227 -15.90 22.24 -6.51
N PHE A 228 -14.65 22.60 -6.21
CA PHE A 228 -13.52 21.69 -6.05
C PHE A 228 -13.28 21.32 -4.57
N ASP A 229 -14.35 21.26 -3.78
CA ASP A 229 -14.26 20.84 -2.39
C ASP A 229 -14.19 19.31 -2.26
N CYS A 230 -13.67 18.82 -1.13
CA CYS A 230 -13.65 17.40 -0.79
C CYS A 230 -14.31 17.17 0.58
N ALA A 231 -14.96 16.02 0.75
CA ALA A 231 -15.58 15.64 2.01
C ALA A 231 -15.56 14.11 2.25
N LEU A 232 -15.93 13.70 3.46
CA LEU A 232 -16.16 12.30 3.82
C LEU A 232 -17.56 12.10 4.36
N GLY A 233 -18.14 10.92 4.12
CA GLY A 233 -19.47 10.57 4.61
C GLY A 233 -19.94 9.19 4.14
N ASN A 234 -20.92 8.61 4.83
CA ASN A 234 -21.44 7.27 4.54
C ASN A 234 -22.67 7.29 3.60
N ALA A 235 -22.57 6.84 2.37
CA ALA A 235 -23.75 6.73 1.50
C ALA A 235 -24.24 5.29 1.37
N ALA A 236 -25.43 5.10 0.77
CA ALA A 236 -25.82 3.77 0.29
C ALA A 236 -24.83 3.30 -0.79
N SER A 237 -24.60 1.99 -0.94
CA SER A 237 -23.69 1.53 -2.00
C SER A 237 -24.35 1.69 -3.38
N ILE A 238 -23.71 2.45 -4.28
CA ILE A 238 -24.21 2.71 -5.65
C ILE A 238 -24.06 1.45 -6.53
N SER A 239 -23.09 0.60 -6.21
CA SER A 239 -22.75 -0.64 -6.92
C SER A 239 -23.67 -1.82 -6.56
N GLY A 240 -24.69 -1.61 -5.71
CA GLY A 240 -25.81 -2.53 -5.54
C GLY A 240 -26.71 -2.61 -6.78
N GLN A 241 -26.17 -3.07 -7.91
CA GLN A 241 -26.97 -3.49 -9.06
C GLN A 241 -27.87 -4.66 -8.67
N ASP A 242 -29.17 -4.47 -8.93
CA ASP A 242 -30.15 -5.47 -9.34
C ASP A 242 -29.93 -6.91 -8.88
N THR A 243 -30.68 -7.33 -7.85
CA THR A 243 -31.06 -8.73 -7.63
C THR A 243 -32.05 -9.22 -8.70
N GLY A 244 -31.76 -8.95 -9.97
CA GLY A 244 -32.39 -9.65 -11.08
C GLY A 244 -31.94 -11.10 -11.03
N SER A 245 -32.81 -11.99 -10.53
CA SER A 245 -32.81 -13.45 -10.66
C SER A 245 -31.50 -14.02 -11.23
N THR A 246 -30.44 -13.98 -10.43
CA THR A 246 -29.23 -14.73 -10.77
C THR A 246 -29.62 -16.17 -10.54
N SER A 247 -29.84 -16.91 -11.63
CA SER A 247 -30.04 -18.35 -11.61
C SER A 247 -29.03 -18.95 -10.64
N LEU A 248 -29.52 -19.49 -9.52
CA LEU A 248 -28.73 -20.07 -8.45
C LEU A 248 -27.70 -20.99 -9.09
N GLY A 249 -26.41 -20.64 -8.96
CA GLY A 249 -25.29 -21.30 -9.65
C GLY A 249 -24.99 -22.68 -9.10
N ILE A 250 -26.01 -23.54 -8.93
CA ILE A 250 -25.85 -24.94 -8.58
C ILE A 250 -25.15 -25.62 -9.77
N PRO A 251 -24.03 -26.33 -9.54
CA PRO A 251 -23.30 -27.00 -10.61
C PRO A 251 -24.16 -28.06 -11.29
N ARG A 252 -23.93 -28.30 -12.59
CA ARG A 252 -24.57 -29.41 -13.30
C ARG A 252 -24.13 -30.75 -12.70
N ILE A 253 -25.07 -31.70 -12.66
CA ILE A 253 -24.83 -33.05 -12.13
C ILE A 253 -23.82 -33.79 -13.04
N PRO A 254 -22.72 -34.36 -12.50
CA PRO A 254 -21.73 -35.08 -13.29
C PRO A 254 -22.24 -36.46 -13.72
N GLU A 255 -21.65 -37.04 -14.78
CA GLU A 255 -22.08 -38.33 -15.36
C GLU A 255 -22.01 -39.51 -14.37
N HIS A 256 -21.04 -39.50 -13.46
CA HIS A 256 -20.86 -40.54 -12.45
C HIS A 256 -21.55 -40.21 -11.11
N PHE A 257 -22.50 -39.28 -11.10
CA PHE A 257 -23.24 -38.95 -9.88
C PHE A 257 -24.14 -40.12 -9.44
N ASP A 258 -24.04 -40.50 -8.17
CA ASP A 258 -24.91 -41.53 -7.58
C ASP A 258 -25.97 -40.88 -6.68
N PRO A 259 -27.25 -40.84 -7.10
CA PRO A 259 -28.31 -40.16 -6.35
C PRO A 259 -28.64 -40.90 -5.05
N ALA A 260 -28.46 -42.22 -4.98
CA ALA A 260 -28.74 -42.99 -3.78
C ALA A 260 -27.74 -42.66 -2.66
N LEU A 261 -26.45 -42.58 -2.99
CA LEU A 261 -25.40 -42.10 -2.11
C LEU A 261 -25.70 -40.67 -1.69
N ALA A 262 -26.03 -39.77 -2.62
CA ALA A 262 -26.36 -38.38 -2.31
C ALA A 262 -27.52 -38.25 -1.31
N LEU A 263 -28.65 -38.92 -1.56
CA LEU A 263 -29.79 -38.98 -0.64
C LEU A 263 -29.38 -39.54 0.74
N SER A 264 -28.55 -40.58 0.75
CA SER A 264 -28.08 -41.18 1.99
C SER A 264 -27.17 -40.24 2.80
N LEU A 265 -26.48 -39.32 2.13
CA LEU A 265 -25.60 -38.33 2.74
C LEU A 265 -26.38 -37.12 3.27
N THR A 266 -27.44 -36.70 2.57
CA THR A 266 -28.25 -35.53 2.95
C THR A 266 -29.33 -35.85 3.98
N GLY A 267 -29.83 -37.09 4.04
CA GLY A 267 -31.13 -37.46 4.60
C GLY A 267 -31.41 -37.21 6.09
N ASN A 268 -30.51 -36.62 6.88
CA ASN A 268 -30.74 -36.29 8.30
C ASN A 268 -29.95 -35.06 8.78
N GLN A 269 -29.53 -34.19 7.85
CA GLN A 269 -28.57 -33.13 8.16
C GLN A 269 -29.12 -31.76 7.77
N THR A 270 -28.82 -30.77 8.61
CA THR A 270 -28.96 -29.36 8.20
C THR A 270 -27.90 -29.02 7.16
N LEU A 271 -28.11 -27.99 6.34
CA LEU A 271 -27.15 -27.58 5.32
C LEU A 271 -25.76 -27.28 5.91
N GLY A 272 -25.71 -26.68 7.10
CA GLY A 272 -24.47 -26.42 7.82
C GLY A 272 -23.75 -27.70 8.24
N GLN A 273 -24.48 -28.68 8.79
CA GLN A 273 -23.93 -29.98 9.15
C GLN A 273 -23.45 -30.76 7.92
N LEU A 274 -24.22 -30.78 6.84
CA LEU A 274 -23.83 -31.44 5.59
C LEU A 274 -22.52 -30.87 5.05
N ASN A 275 -22.41 -29.54 4.97
CA ASN A 275 -21.19 -28.89 4.50
C ASN A 275 -19.99 -29.24 5.40
N ALA A 276 -20.15 -29.19 6.72
CA ALA A 276 -19.13 -29.60 7.68
C ALA A 276 -18.68 -31.06 7.48
N VAL A 277 -19.64 -31.98 7.37
CA VAL A 277 -19.38 -33.41 7.20
C VAL A 277 -18.69 -33.68 5.86
N LEU A 278 -19.19 -33.11 4.76
CA LEU A 278 -18.59 -33.24 3.42
C LEU A 278 -17.16 -32.68 3.38
N LYS A 279 -16.88 -31.60 4.10
CA LYS A 279 -15.54 -31.03 4.26
C LYS A 279 -14.60 -31.90 5.06
N LEU A 280 -15.09 -32.81 5.90
CA LEU A 280 -14.27 -33.72 6.69
C LEU A 280 -14.08 -35.09 6.03
N ILE A 281 -14.96 -35.52 5.14
CA ILE A 281 -14.78 -36.76 4.36
C ILE A 281 -13.48 -36.69 3.52
N PRO A 282 -12.65 -37.75 3.49
CA PRO A 282 -11.41 -37.77 2.73
C PRO A 282 -11.67 -37.74 1.22
N ASP A 283 -10.66 -37.36 0.46
CA ASP A 283 -10.70 -37.50 -1.00
C ASP A 283 -10.39 -38.94 -1.38
N TYR A 284 -11.38 -39.65 -1.92
CA TYR A 284 -11.24 -41.06 -2.29
C TYR A 284 -10.42 -41.27 -3.57
N GLN A 285 -10.14 -40.23 -4.37
CA GLN A 285 -9.21 -40.32 -5.49
C GLN A 285 -7.76 -40.50 -5.02
N GLN A 286 -7.38 -39.88 -3.90
CA GLN A 286 -6.00 -39.90 -3.40
C GLN A 286 -5.63 -41.18 -2.65
N LEU A 287 -6.62 -42.02 -2.30
CA LEU A 287 -6.41 -43.28 -1.57
C LEU A 287 -5.97 -44.45 -2.49
N ILE A 288 -5.55 -44.17 -3.73
CA ILE A 288 -4.96 -45.19 -4.61
C ILE A 288 -3.58 -45.54 -4.04
N PRO A 289 -3.35 -46.78 -3.56
CA PRO A 289 -2.03 -47.17 -3.12
C PRO A 289 -1.08 -47.18 -4.33
N ASP A 290 0.02 -46.44 -4.26
CA ASP A 290 1.07 -46.41 -5.29
C ASP A 290 1.64 -47.79 -5.64
N HIS A 291 1.40 -48.80 -4.80
CA HIS A 291 1.87 -50.17 -4.98
C HIS A 291 1.22 -50.97 -6.11
N GLN A 292 0.15 -50.47 -6.76
CA GLN A 292 -0.47 -51.21 -7.88
C GLN A 292 0.22 -50.99 -9.24
N ARG A 293 1.27 -50.17 -9.35
CA ARG A 293 1.89 -49.90 -10.65
C ARG A 293 2.97 -50.89 -11.09
N HIS A 294 3.68 -51.61 -10.22
CA HIS A 294 4.86 -52.40 -10.67
C HIS A 294 5.23 -53.67 -9.87
N GLU A 295 4.31 -54.54 -9.44
CA GLU A 295 4.71 -55.92 -9.10
C GLU A 295 3.67 -56.97 -9.52
N PRO A 296 3.98 -57.84 -10.50
CA PRO A 296 3.14 -58.97 -10.82
C PRO A 296 3.46 -60.15 -9.89
N THR A 297 2.41 -60.70 -9.28
CA THR A 297 2.30 -62.13 -8.87
C THR A 297 3.25 -62.55 -7.74
N THR A 298 2.79 -62.70 -6.49
CA THR A 298 2.25 -63.99 -6.01
C THR A 298 1.60 -63.84 -4.63
N ALA A 299 0.49 -64.57 -4.42
CA ALA A 299 -0.18 -64.89 -3.15
C ALA A 299 -0.91 -63.75 -2.39
N ALA A 300 -2.19 -63.56 -2.74
CA ALA A 300 -3.36 -63.35 -1.88
C ALA A 300 -3.19 -62.66 -0.49
N ARG A 301 -2.42 -61.59 -0.37
CA ARG A 301 -2.56 -60.65 0.76
C ARG A 301 -3.80 -59.81 0.51
N GLN A 302 -4.85 -60.04 1.30
CA GLN A 302 -5.99 -59.15 1.36
C GLN A 302 -5.48 -57.71 1.57
N PRO A 303 -5.87 -56.74 0.72
CA PRO A 303 -5.46 -55.35 0.88
C PRO A 303 -6.02 -54.83 2.20
N SER A 304 -5.19 -54.71 3.22
CA SER A 304 -5.58 -54.06 4.46
C SER A 304 -5.87 -52.60 4.14
N LEU A 305 -7.15 -52.22 4.20
CA LEU A 305 -7.57 -50.83 4.02
C LEU A 305 -6.77 -49.93 4.99
N PRO A 306 -6.30 -48.75 4.54
CA PRO A 306 -5.62 -47.81 5.43
C PRO A 306 -6.54 -47.51 6.60
N ARG A 307 -6.02 -47.66 7.84
CA ARG A 307 -6.76 -47.33 9.06
C ARG A 307 -7.29 -45.90 8.91
N SER A 308 -8.60 -45.76 8.83
CA SER A 308 -9.25 -44.45 8.70
C SER A 308 -8.81 -43.59 9.87
N THR A 309 -8.22 -42.44 9.56
CA THR A 309 -7.83 -41.45 10.56
C THR A 309 -9.08 -41.09 11.37
N ASN A 310 -9.06 -41.34 12.68
CA ASN A 310 -10.18 -40.99 13.54
C ASN A 310 -10.42 -39.48 13.48
N VAL A 311 -11.63 -39.05 13.10
CA VAL A 311 -12.00 -37.63 12.96
C VAL A 311 -11.78 -36.86 14.26
N ALA A 312 -12.00 -37.48 15.41
CA ALA A 312 -11.71 -36.88 16.71
C ALA A 312 -10.21 -36.59 16.89
N GLY A 313 -9.36 -37.54 16.47
CA GLY A 313 -7.90 -37.36 16.47
C GLY A 313 -7.45 -36.27 15.50
N LEU A 314 -8.07 -36.19 14.31
CA LEU A 314 -7.82 -35.12 13.35
C LEU A 314 -8.21 -33.74 13.91
N ARG A 315 -9.36 -33.64 14.59
CA ARG A 315 -9.79 -32.38 15.22
C ARG A 315 -8.84 -31.96 16.33
N GLU A 316 -8.43 -32.89 17.20
CA GLU A 316 -7.47 -32.58 18.26
C GLU A 316 -6.12 -32.16 17.68
N TYR A 317 -5.65 -32.85 16.63
CA TYR A 317 -4.41 -32.50 15.93
C TYR A 317 -4.51 -31.10 15.30
N ALA A 318 -5.63 -30.79 14.61
CA ALA A 318 -5.87 -29.47 14.04
C ALA A 318 -5.94 -28.36 15.11
N ALA A 319 -6.56 -28.63 16.27
CA ALA A 319 -6.61 -27.70 17.38
C ALA A 319 -5.22 -27.40 17.95
N ARG A 320 -4.36 -28.43 18.08
CA ARG A 320 -2.98 -28.26 18.53
C ARG A 320 -2.13 -27.47 17.53
N LEU A 321 -2.27 -27.75 16.23
CA LEU A 321 -1.63 -26.96 15.17
C LEU A 321 -2.06 -25.50 15.20
N ALA A 322 -3.35 -25.24 15.39
CA ALA A 322 -3.87 -23.88 15.50
C ALA A 322 -3.38 -23.14 16.75
N ALA A 323 -3.22 -23.83 17.88
CA ALA A 323 -2.65 -23.25 19.09
C ALA A 323 -1.20 -22.75 18.88
N GLU A 324 -0.43 -23.43 18.02
CA GLU A 324 0.92 -23.01 17.62
C GLU A 324 0.92 -21.95 16.51
N GLY A 325 -0.23 -21.64 15.90
CA GLY A 325 -0.35 -20.73 14.76
C GLY A 325 0.06 -21.35 13.42
N LEU A 326 -0.11 -22.68 13.28
CA LEU A 326 0.15 -23.44 12.05
C LEU A 326 -1.15 -23.82 11.31
N ASP A 327 -2.25 -23.14 11.60
CA ASP A 327 -3.59 -23.49 11.13
C ASP A 327 -3.78 -23.31 9.61
N HIS A 328 -2.97 -22.46 8.98
CA HIS A 328 -2.97 -22.22 7.53
C HIS A 328 -2.14 -23.24 6.73
N ILE A 329 -1.37 -24.11 7.38
CA ILE A 329 -0.50 -25.07 6.70
C ILE A 329 -1.30 -26.31 6.34
N ALA A 330 -1.23 -26.71 5.06
CA ALA A 330 -1.86 -27.93 4.59
C ALA A 330 -1.18 -29.18 5.17
N PHE A 331 -1.96 -30.20 5.55
CA PHE A 331 -1.45 -31.42 6.17
C PHE A 331 -0.35 -32.11 5.35
N ARG A 332 -0.41 -32.05 4.02
CA ARG A 332 0.63 -32.60 3.11
C ARG A 332 2.04 -32.06 3.33
N ARG A 333 2.16 -30.85 3.88
CA ARG A 333 3.47 -30.19 4.10
C ARG A 333 4.03 -30.45 5.49
N LEU A 334 3.22 -30.97 6.42
CA LEU A 334 3.62 -31.16 7.82
C LEU A 334 4.79 -32.15 8.00
N PRO A 335 4.88 -33.30 7.28
CA PRO A 335 5.97 -34.24 7.49
C PRO A 335 7.36 -33.65 7.17
N GLU A 336 7.45 -32.76 6.19
CA GLU A 336 8.72 -32.09 5.83
C GLU A 336 9.02 -30.87 6.70
N LEU A 337 8.02 -30.35 7.41
CA LEU A 337 8.11 -29.07 8.10
C LEU A 337 9.15 -29.08 9.23
N PRO A 338 9.27 -30.11 10.08
CA PRO A 338 10.32 -30.17 11.11
C PRO A 338 11.73 -30.04 10.52
N GLN A 339 12.03 -30.78 9.44
CA GLN A 339 13.33 -30.71 8.80
C GLN A 339 13.61 -29.33 8.19
N ARG A 340 12.59 -28.70 7.58
CA ARG A 340 12.71 -27.34 7.03
C ARG A 340 12.94 -26.32 8.15
N MET A 341 12.21 -26.41 9.26
CA MET A 341 12.40 -25.53 10.43
C MET A 341 13.79 -25.69 11.05
N GLU A 342 14.33 -26.91 11.13
CA GLU A 342 15.69 -27.16 11.62
C GLU A 342 16.74 -26.53 10.69
N ARG A 343 16.57 -26.67 9.36
CA ARG A 343 17.45 -26.04 8.35
C ARG A 343 17.42 -24.52 8.45
N TRP A 344 16.23 -23.91 8.52
CA TRP A 344 16.09 -22.46 8.67
C TRP A 344 16.69 -21.98 10.00
N SER A 345 16.40 -22.67 11.10
CA SER A 345 16.96 -22.37 12.42
C SER A 345 18.49 -22.46 12.44
N SER A 346 19.06 -23.41 11.70
CA SER A 346 20.50 -23.57 11.55
C SER A 346 21.12 -22.45 10.72
N ALA A 347 20.49 -22.01 9.62
CA ALA A 347 20.93 -20.85 8.86
C ALA A 347 20.96 -19.58 9.73
N LEU A 348 19.87 -19.30 10.45
CA LEU A 348 19.78 -18.19 11.39
C LEU A 348 20.83 -18.27 12.51
N SER A 349 21.08 -19.48 13.04
CA SER A 349 22.10 -19.71 14.06
C SER A 349 23.52 -19.49 13.55
N ARG A 350 23.81 -19.80 12.28
CA ARG A 350 25.11 -19.50 11.64
C ARG A 350 25.28 -17.99 11.50
N CYS A 351 24.25 -17.29 11.01
CA CYS A 351 24.27 -15.84 10.86
C CYS A 351 24.54 -15.15 12.19
N LEU A 352 23.85 -15.51 13.28
CA LEU A 352 24.09 -14.95 14.62
C LEU A 352 25.53 -15.10 15.15
N ARG A 353 26.30 -16.06 14.61
CA ARG A 353 27.71 -16.26 14.95
C ARG A 353 28.67 -15.56 14.00
N SER A 354 28.17 -14.89 12.96
CA SER A 354 29.02 -14.22 11.99
C SER A 354 29.79 -13.06 12.65
N PRO A 355 31.04 -12.82 12.23
CA PRO A 355 31.83 -11.70 12.75
C PRO A 355 31.22 -10.36 12.32
N LEU A 356 30.58 -10.28 11.15
CA LEU A 356 29.86 -9.08 10.70
C LEU A 356 28.83 -8.60 11.74
N LEU A 357 28.01 -9.51 12.29
CA LEU A 357 26.99 -9.14 13.28
C LEU A 357 27.58 -8.83 14.66
N ASN A 358 28.57 -9.61 15.09
CA ASN A 358 29.10 -9.54 16.45
C ASN A 358 30.18 -8.46 16.62
N GLN A 359 31.03 -8.25 15.63
CA GLN A 359 32.16 -7.34 15.68
C GLN A 359 31.82 -5.99 15.04
N THR A 360 31.30 -6.01 13.81
CA THR A 360 31.08 -4.77 13.03
C THR A 360 29.78 -4.09 13.41
N LEU A 361 28.67 -4.84 13.44
CA LEU A 361 27.35 -4.28 13.73
C LEU A 361 27.06 -4.17 15.24
N ALA A 362 27.79 -4.91 16.08
CA ALA A 362 27.65 -4.95 17.54
C ALA A 362 26.18 -5.14 18.01
N ARG A 363 25.41 -5.98 17.32
CA ARG A 363 23.98 -6.22 17.59
C ARG A 363 23.71 -7.67 18.01
N PRO A 364 23.99 -8.05 19.27
CA PRO A 364 23.80 -9.43 19.73
C PRO A 364 22.33 -9.84 19.84
N ASN A 365 21.42 -8.88 20.04
CA ASN A 365 19.98 -9.11 20.24
C ASN A 365 19.13 -8.59 19.07
N MET A 366 19.57 -8.89 17.85
CA MET A 366 18.86 -8.46 16.65
C MET A 366 17.49 -9.13 16.51
N SER A 367 16.48 -8.33 16.18
CA SER A 367 15.13 -8.82 15.84
C SER A 367 15.07 -9.42 14.44
N VAL A 368 14.08 -10.27 14.17
CA VAL A 368 13.88 -10.84 12.82
C VAL A 368 13.67 -9.74 11.78
N ARG A 369 12.94 -8.68 12.14
CA ARG A 369 12.71 -7.52 11.28
C ARG A 369 14.01 -6.85 10.87
N GLU A 370 14.89 -6.60 11.83
CA GLU A 370 16.18 -5.94 11.59
C GLU A 370 17.08 -6.81 10.73
N MET A 371 17.08 -8.13 10.92
CA MET A 371 17.84 -9.03 10.07
C MET A 371 17.35 -9.02 8.62
N ILE A 372 16.03 -9.10 8.40
CA ILE A 372 15.43 -9.01 7.06
C ILE A 372 15.73 -7.65 6.42
N ARG A 373 15.78 -6.58 7.22
CA ARG A 373 16.19 -5.27 6.73
C ARG A 373 17.67 -5.27 6.35
N LEU A 374 18.54 -5.81 7.19
CA LEU A 374 19.98 -5.84 6.94
C LEU A 374 20.34 -6.70 5.73
N SER A 375 19.54 -7.67 5.32
CA SER A 375 19.83 -8.39 4.07
C SER A 375 19.80 -7.50 2.83
N THR A 376 19.11 -6.36 2.89
CA THR A 376 19.17 -5.36 1.79
C THR A 376 20.56 -4.74 1.65
N LEU A 377 21.44 -4.91 2.64
CA LEU A 377 22.83 -4.47 2.57
C LEU A 377 23.61 -5.17 1.45
N GLY A 378 23.36 -6.45 1.19
CA GLY A 378 24.00 -7.17 0.08
C GLY A 378 23.62 -6.54 -1.27
N GLU A 379 22.32 -6.33 -1.48
CA GLU A 379 21.81 -5.66 -2.69
C GLU A 379 22.32 -4.22 -2.82
N LEU A 380 22.49 -3.49 -1.71
CA LEU A 380 23.06 -2.14 -1.74
C LEU A 380 24.54 -2.16 -2.14
N ILE A 381 25.32 -3.10 -1.62
CA ILE A 381 26.74 -3.19 -1.94
C ILE A 381 26.95 -3.49 -3.43
N ASP A 382 26.08 -4.31 -4.03
CA ASP A 382 26.09 -4.57 -5.47
C ASP A 382 25.69 -3.35 -6.30
N LYS A 383 24.86 -2.45 -5.74
CA LYS A 383 24.41 -1.19 -6.36
C LYS A 383 25.33 0.00 -6.06
N ALA A 384 26.46 -0.21 -5.38
CA ALA A 384 27.37 0.87 -5.05
C ALA A 384 27.83 1.62 -6.32
N PRO A 385 27.82 2.97 -6.33
CA PRO A 385 28.35 3.75 -7.44
C PRO A 385 29.79 3.33 -7.80
N GLN A 386 30.13 3.29 -9.08
CA GLN A 386 31.47 2.87 -9.53
C GLN A 386 32.59 3.79 -9.03
N ASP A 387 32.25 5.04 -8.78
CA ASP A 387 33.10 6.10 -8.28
C ASP A 387 33.13 6.16 -6.74
N ILE A 388 32.43 5.26 -6.02
CA ILE A 388 32.35 5.31 -4.56
C ILE A 388 33.73 5.32 -3.89
N GLU A 389 34.72 4.62 -4.46
CA GLU A 389 36.08 4.60 -3.91
C GLU A 389 36.77 5.98 -3.96
N GLN A 390 36.40 6.82 -4.92
CA GLN A 390 36.95 8.18 -5.08
C GLN A 390 36.25 9.19 -4.18
N TYR A 391 34.97 8.96 -3.89
CA TYR A 391 34.10 9.85 -3.12
C TYR A 391 33.81 9.35 -1.70
N ALA A 392 34.35 8.19 -1.31
CA ALA A 392 34.14 7.56 -0.02
C ALA A 392 34.58 8.49 1.12
N HIS A 393 33.59 9.01 1.83
CA HIS A 393 33.80 9.84 3.00
C HIS A 393 32.71 9.55 4.03
N GLY A 394 33.12 9.36 5.28
CA GLY A 394 32.20 8.98 6.35
C GLY A 394 31.08 10.00 6.53
N ASP A 395 31.39 11.29 6.40
CA ASP A 395 30.42 12.34 6.67
C ASP A 395 29.24 12.37 5.67
N LEU A 396 29.35 11.73 4.50
CA LEU A 396 28.22 11.63 3.56
C LEU A 396 27.04 10.84 4.13
N ALA A 397 27.27 9.98 5.13
CA ALA A 397 26.21 9.22 5.79
C ALA A 397 25.26 10.10 6.64
N PHE A 398 25.69 11.30 7.06
CA PHE A 398 24.87 12.17 7.90
C PHE A 398 23.84 12.95 7.08
N ARG A 399 22.58 12.89 7.52
CA ARG A 399 21.47 13.57 6.82
C ARG A 399 21.63 15.08 6.75
N ALA A 400 22.29 15.69 7.74
CA ALA A 400 22.55 17.13 7.75
C ALA A 400 23.32 17.58 6.50
N ASN A 401 24.21 16.72 5.99
CA ASN A 401 25.11 17.06 4.90
C ASN A 401 24.45 17.07 3.52
N ALA A 402 23.23 16.51 3.37
CA ALA A 402 22.45 16.71 2.15
C ALA A 402 22.08 18.18 1.93
N THR A 403 21.68 18.87 3.00
CA THR A 403 21.34 20.29 2.89
C THR A 403 22.56 21.16 2.60
N LEU A 404 23.74 20.76 3.10
CA LEU A 404 25.01 21.41 2.79
C LEU A 404 25.42 21.19 1.32
N CYS A 405 25.26 19.97 0.80
CA CYS A 405 25.52 19.67 -0.61
C CYS A 405 24.65 20.51 -1.54
N GLN A 406 23.33 20.58 -1.29
CA GLN A 406 22.40 21.42 -2.06
C GLN A 406 22.76 22.90 -1.99
N ARG A 407 23.14 23.40 -0.81
CA ARG A 407 23.58 24.79 -0.64
C ARG A 407 24.86 25.07 -1.42
N ALA A 408 25.83 24.16 -1.37
CA ALA A 408 27.09 24.29 -2.09
C ALA A 408 26.86 24.26 -3.62
N GLN A 409 26.00 23.36 -4.10
CA GLN A 409 25.61 23.28 -5.51
C GLN A 409 24.92 24.55 -5.98
N HIS A 410 23.99 25.09 -5.18
CA HIS A 410 23.31 26.35 -5.51
C HIS A 410 24.29 27.53 -5.56
N GLN A 411 25.20 27.63 -4.59
CA GLN A 411 26.24 28.67 -4.60
C GLN A 411 27.17 28.54 -5.82
N ALA A 412 27.56 27.33 -6.20
CA ALA A 412 28.32 27.10 -7.41
C ALA A 412 27.55 27.52 -8.68
N GLY A 413 26.25 27.25 -8.73
CA GLY A 413 25.36 27.69 -9.80
C GLY A 413 25.32 29.21 -9.93
N LEU A 414 25.11 29.93 -8.82
CA LEU A 414 25.14 31.40 -8.81
C LEU A 414 26.48 31.98 -9.26
N ILE A 415 27.60 31.40 -8.81
CA ILE A 415 28.93 31.84 -9.25
C ILE A 415 29.12 31.59 -10.75
N ALA A 416 28.64 30.45 -11.27
CA ALA A 416 28.72 30.12 -12.69
C ALA A 416 27.86 31.07 -13.55
N GLU A 417 26.62 31.33 -13.15
CA GLU A 417 25.72 32.26 -13.82
C GLU A 417 26.30 33.69 -13.88
N GLU A 418 26.85 34.19 -12.77
CA GLU A 418 27.51 35.49 -12.72
C GLU A 418 28.81 35.52 -13.55
N THR A 419 29.55 34.41 -13.59
CA THR A 419 30.75 34.29 -14.44
C THR A 419 30.36 34.34 -15.92
N ASP A 420 29.29 33.64 -16.31
CA ASP A 420 28.79 33.64 -17.69
C ASP A 420 28.20 34.99 -18.08
N ALA A 421 27.58 35.72 -17.14
CA ALA A 421 27.09 37.08 -17.36
C ALA A 421 28.21 38.09 -17.62
N LEU A 422 29.39 37.91 -17.01
CA LEU A 422 30.58 38.76 -17.21
C LEU A 422 31.48 38.32 -18.37
N ARG A 423 31.29 37.09 -18.86
CA ARG A 423 32.04 36.51 -19.99
C ARG A 423 31.97 37.29 -21.31
N PRO A 424 30.89 37.99 -21.71
CA PRO A 424 30.92 38.81 -22.92
C PRO A 424 31.79 40.06 -22.80
N VAL A 425 32.08 40.53 -21.58
CA VAL A 425 32.88 41.73 -21.33
C VAL A 425 34.35 41.39 -21.12
N PHE A 426 34.63 40.34 -20.34
CA PHE A 426 35.98 39.99 -19.90
C PHE A 426 36.43 38.62 -20.43
N ASP A 427 37.70 38.55 -20.85
CA ASP A 427 38.41 37.29 -21.11
C ASP A 427 38.81 36.67 -19.76
N VAL A 428 37.92 35.84 -19.20
CA VAL A 428 38.05 35.22 -17.87
C VAL A 428 39.39 34.51 -17.65
N ASP A 429 40.01 33.98 -18.71
CA ASP A 429 41.28 33.27 -18.63
C ASP A 429 42.50 34.20 -18.47
N ARG A 430 42.35 35.49 -18.80
CA ARG A 430 43.40 36.52 -18.69
C ARG A 430 43.21 37.46 -17.50
N VAL A 431 42.16 37.26 -16.72
CA VAL A 431 41.85 38.13 -15.59
C VAL A 431 42.98 38.05 -14.54
N PRO A 432 43.53 39.20 -14.09
CA PRO A 432 44.59 39.23 -13.11
C PRO A 432 44.13 38.76 -11.72
N SER A 433 45.06 38.61 -10.76
CA SER A 433 44.70 38.18 -9.41
C SER A 433 43.77 39.18 -8.71
N LEU A 434 43.04 38.74 -7.68
CA LEU A 434 42.12 39.60 -6.93
C LEU A 434 42.82 40.84 -6.35
N GLU A 435 44.03 40.69 -5.83
CA GLU A 435 44.83 41.81 -5.30
C GLU A 435 45.16 42.85 -6.39
N GLN A 436 45.53 42.38 -7.59
CA GLN A 436 45.82 43.24 -8.74
C GLN A 436 44.56 43.95 -9.23
N LEU A 437 43.42 43.26 -9.30
CA LEU A 437 42.14 43.87 -9.66
C LEU A 437 41.70 44.95 -8.67
N LEU A 438 41.88 44.73 -7.37
CA LEU A 438 41.55 45.75 -6.37
C LEU A 438 42.48 46.96 -6.48
N SER A 439 43.78 46.76 -6.80
CA SER A 439 44.69 47.87 -7.12
C SER A 439 44.22 48.64 -8.35
N LEU A 440 43.85 47.92 -9.42
CA LEU A 440 43.31 48.51 -10.65
C LEU A 440 42.05 49.34 -10.39
N ILE A 441 41.11 48.82 -9.60
CA ILE A 441 39.89 49.54 -9.23
C ILE A 441 40.25 50.84 -8.49
N ASN A 442 41.15 50.78 -7.50
CA ASN A 442 41.55 51.96 -6.74
C ASN A 442 42.25 53.01 -7.62
N GLU A 443 43.12 52.59 -8.55
CA GLU A 443 43.82 53.49 -9.48
C GLU A 443 42.87 54.14 -10.50
N LEU A 444 41.87 53.39 -10.99
CA LEU A 444 40.86 53.89 -11.92
C LEU A 444 39.83 54.81 -11.23
N GLU A 445 39.48 54.55 -9.97
CA GLU A 445 38.53 55.35 -9.19
C GLU A 445 39.15 56.63 -8.61
N GLY A 446 40.40 56.56 -8.15
CA GLY A 446 41.09 57.68 -7.49
C GLY A 446 41.24 58.93 -8.35
N SER A 447 41.06 58.82 -9.67
CA SER A 447 41.21 59.91 -10.63
C SER A 447 39.93 60.74 -10.86
N TYR A 448 38.76 60.32 -10.34
CA TYR A 448 37.47 60.99 -10.61
C TYR A 448 37.07 62.08 -9.60
N GLY A 449 37.70 62.12 -8.42
CA GLY A 449 37.29 63.01 -7.32
C GLY A 449 38.01 64.35 -7.22
N ALA A 450 39.13 64.54 -7.94
CA ALA A 450 39.97 65.73 -7.82
C ALA A 450 40.18 66.40 -9.18
N SER A 451 39.45 67.49 -9.43
CA SER A 451 39.75 68.54 -10.42
C SER A 451 40.51 68.10 -11.69
N ILE A 452 39.76 67.57 -12.67
CA ILE A 452 39.86 67.50 -14.14
C ILE A 452 41.22 67.55 -14.89
N ASP A 453 42.32 68.15 -14.39
CA ASP A 453 43.45 68.52 -15.27
C ASP A 453 44.76 67.72 -15.12
N ILE A 454 44.84 66.69 -14.28
CA ILE A 454 46.06 65.88 -14.17
C ILE A 454 45.75 64.38 -14.22
N VAL A 455 45.62 63.85 -15.44
CA VAL A 455 45.63 62.40 -15.68
C VAL A 455 47.03 61.87 -15.42
N ASN A 456 47.23 61.20 -14.29
CA ASN A 456 48.53 60.65 -13.89
C ASN A 456 48.95 59.45 -14.78
N GLU A 457 50.26 59.23 -14.94
CA GLU A 457 50.84 58.10 -15.69
C GLU A 457 50.26 56.75 -15.24
N HIS A 458 50.00 56.59 -13.93
CA HIS A 458 49.38 55.41 -13.33
C HIS A 458 47.99 55.09 -13.88
N TYR A 459 47.17 56.11 -14.17
CA TYR A 459 45.84 55.90 -14.74
C TYR A 459 45.91 55.27 -16.14
N PHE A 460 46.84 55.74 -16.98
CA PHE A 460 47.03 55.16 -18.32
C PHE A 460 47.54 53.72 -18.25
N HIS A 461 48.41 53.40 -17.29
CA HIS A 461 48.84 52.02 -17.04
C HIS A 461 47.69 51.13 -16.57
N ALA A 462 46.91 51.57 -15.57
CA ALA A 462 45.75 50.82 -15.07
C ALA A 462 44.71 50.60 -16.18
N ARG A 463 44.43 51.63 -16.98
CA ARG A 463 43.53 51.53 -18.13
C ARG A 463 44.03 50.57 -19.20
N ARG A 464 45.34 50.56 -19.48
CA ARG A 464 45.94 49.61 -20.41
C ARG A 464 45.81 48.18 -19.92
N GLN A 465 46.12 47.94 -18.64
CA GLN A 465 45.96 46.63 -18.00
C GLN A 465 44.49 46.18 -18.02
N PHE A 466 43.54 47.07 -17.75
CA PHE A 466 42.11 46.81 -17.91
C PHE A 466 41.75 46.36 -19.34
N ALA A 467 42.22 47.10 -20.35
CA ALA A 467 41.97 46.79 -21.75
C ALA A 467 42.64 45.48 -22.24
N ASP A 468 43.63 44.96 -21.53
CA ASP A 468 44.33 43.73 -21.91
C ASP A 468 43.49 42.46 -21.65
N PHE A 469 42.55 42.49 -20.70
CA PHE A 469 41.64 41.38 -20.39
C PHE A 469 40.17 41.66 -20.73
N CYS A 470 39.84 42.80 -21.35
CA CYS A 470 38.51 43.03 -21.94
C CYS A 470 38.43 42.44 -23.35
N ILE A 471 37.28 41.87 -23.72
CA ILE A 471 37.04 41.32 -25.05
C ILE A 471 36.94 42.45 -26.08
N GLU A 472 36.09 43.43 -25.79
CA GLU A 472 36.04 44.68 -26.52
C GLU A 472 37.01 45.66 -25.87
N LYS A 473 37.84 46.36 -26.65
CA LYS A 473 38.81 47.32 -26.12
C LYS A 473 38.17 48.71 -26.07
N PRO A 474 37.64 49.16 -24.93
CA PRO A 474 36.91 50.42 -24.88
C PRO A 474 37.83 51.61 -25.16
N GLY A 475 37.40 52.44 -26.11
CA GLY A 475 38.06 53.69 -26.46
C GLY A 475 37.94 54.75 -25.36
N GLU A 476 36.95 54.65 -24.48
CA GLU A 476 36.76 55.45 -23.26
C GLU A 476 36.13 54.57 -22.17
N LEU A 477 36.53 54.77 -20.91
CA LEU A 477 36.13 53.92 -19.79
C LEU A 477 34.97 54.57 -19.04
N ASP A 478 33.75 54.16 -19.40
CA ASP A 478 32.51 54.66 -18.79
C ASP A 478 32.28 54.13 -17.36
N GLU A 479 31.16 54.53 -16.75
CA GLU A 479 30.77 54.09 -15.40
C GLU A 479 30.35 52.61 -15.36
N GLN A 480 29.74 52.11 -16.44
CA GLN A 480 29.30 50.73 -16.55
C GLN A 480 30.48 49.74 -16.50
N HIS A 481 31.56 50.01 -17.24
CA HIS A 481 32.78 49.20 -17.21
C HIS A 481 33.40 49.13 -15.80
N ARG A 482 33.25 50.19 -14.99
CA ARG A 482 33.76 50.20 -13.60
C ARG A 482 32.88 49.36 -12.70
N ASP A 483 31.56 49.43 -12.87
CA ASP A 483 30.63 48.60 -12.11
C ASP A 483 30.81 47.11 -12.44
N GLU A 484 31.01 46.78 -13.72
CA GLU A 484 31.36 45.44 -14.18
C GLU A 484 32.71 44.96 -13.60
N LEU A 485 33.73 45.84 -13.53
CA LEU A 485 35.00 45.53 -12.90
C LEU A 485 34.86 45.27 -11.38
N ARG A 486 34.05 46.08 -10.68
CA ARG A 486 33.72 45.86 -9.25
C ARG A 486 32.94 44.56 -9.06
N GLN A 487 32.03 44.24 -9.98
CA GLN A 487 31.29 42.97 -9.97
C GLN A 487 32.26 41.79 -10.16
N LEU A 488 33.21 41.89 -11.10
CA LEU A 488 34.24 40.88 -11.32
C LEU A 488 35.10 40.66 -10.07
N ALA A 489 35.58 41.72 -9.42
CA ALA A 489 36.36 41.60 -8.19
C ALA A 489 35.57 40.96 -7.05
N ARG A 490 34.28 41.32 -6.88
CA ARG A 490 33.38 40.67 -5.91
C ARG A 490 33.20 39.19 -6.23
N LEU A 491 32.97 38.85 -7.50
CA LEU A 491 32.78 37.47 -7.96
C LEU A 491 34.02 36.61 -7.69
N LEU A 492 35.23 37.11 -8.01
CA LEU A 492 36.46 36.38 -7.73
C LEU A 492 36.67 36.13 -6.24
N ARG A 493 36.37 37.12 -5.40
CA ARG A 493 36.40 36.96 -3.94
C ARG A 493 35.42 35.89 -3.47
N PHE A 494 34.18 35.90 -3.96
CA PHE A 494 33.20 34.86 -3.62
C PHE A 494 33.63 33.48 -4.10
N ARG A 495 34.18 33.37 -5.31
CA ARG A 495 34.74 32.14 -5.86
C ARG A 495 35.87 31.60 -4.99
N GLU A 496 36.79 32.44 -4.55
CA GLU A 496 37.90 32.05 -3.67
C GLU A 496 37.39 31.56 -2.31
N LEU A 497 36.46 32.30 -1.68
CA LEU A 497 35.83 31.88 -0.42
C LEU A 497 35.07 30.56 -0.56
N PHE A 498 34.40 30.35 -1.68
CA PHE A 498 33.68 29.12 -1.98
C PHE A 498 34.65 27.94 -2.12
N VAL A 499 35.66 28.05 -2.98
CA VAL A 499 36.66 26.98 -3.20
C VAL A 499 37.41 26.61 -1.91
N ASN A 500 37.66 27.60 -1.05
CA ASN A 500 38.35 27.42 0.23
C ASN A 500 37.43 27.17 1.42
N ASN A 501 36.12 26.94 1.20
CA ASN A 501 35.19 26.69 2.28
C ASN A 501 35.52 25.37 3.00
N THR A 502 35.99 25.47 4.24
CA THR A 502 36.39 24.33 5.07
C THR A 502 35.21 23.50 5.53
N GLU A 503 34.03 24.10 5.72
CA GLU A 503 32.81 23.39 6.11
C GLU A 503 32.39 22.40 5.02
N TYR A 504 32.38 22.84 3.75
CA TYR A 504 32.07 21.97 2.62
C TYR A 504 33.13 20.88 2.43
N ARG A 505 34.41 21.20 2.59
CA ARG A 505 35.49 20.21 2.46
C ARG A 505 35.44 19.15 3.57
N GLN A 506 35.07 19.54 4.78
CA GLN A 506 34.87 18.59 5.88
C GLN A 506 33.63 17.72 5.62
N ALA A 507 32.47 18.32 5.35
CA ALA A 507 31.22 17.57 5.22
C ALA A 507 31.14 16.67 3.97
N LEU A 508 31.68 17.13 2.84
CA LEU A 508 31.57 16.47 1.53
C LEU A 508 32.84 15.69 1.15
N GLY A 509 33.91 15.84 1.95
CA GLY A 509 35.16 15.10 1.78
C GLY A 509 35.89 15.39 0.46
N PRO A 510 36.61 14.39 -0.09
CA PRO A 510 37.44 14.54 -1.30
C PRO A 510 36.62 14.79 -2.57
N GLY A 511 35.31 14.55 -2.52
CA GLY A 511 34.39 14.85 -3.62
C GLY A 511 34.25 16.34 -3.91
N TYR A 512 34.43 17.19 -2.90
CA TYR A 512 34.33 18.63 -3.05
C TYR A 512 35.63 19.23 -3.60
N LYS A 513 35.56 19.72 -4.84
CA LYS A 513 36.67 20.33 -5.58
C LYS A 513 36.36 21.80 -5.95
N GLY A 514 35.53 22.47 -5.15
CA GLY A 514 35.07 23.83 -5.40
C GLY A 514 34.26 23.93 -6.70
N MET A 515 34.66 24.82 -7.61
CA MET A 515 33.99 25.00 -8.92
C MET A 515 34.17 23.80 -9.87
N HIS A 516 35.08 22.88 -9.59
CA HIS A 516 35.32 21.68 -10.40
C HIS A 516 34.69 20.41 -9.80
N THR A 517 33.77 20.59 -8.85
CA THR A 517 33.02 19.48 -8.25
C THR A 517 32.09 18.85 -9.29
N ASP A 518 32.16 17.53 -9.46
CA ASP A 518 31.11 16.79 -10.17
C ASP A 518 29.92 16.61 -9.24
N TRP A 519 28.99 17.56 -9.28
CA TRP A 519 27.82 17.59 -8.41
C TRP A 519 26.93 16.35 -8.58
N ALA A 520 26.82 15.80 -9.79
CA ALA A 520 26.00 14.64 -10.04
C ALA A 520 26.61 13.37 -9.44
N ALA A 521 27.94 13.19 -9.53
CA ALA A 521 28.64 12.11 -8.83
C ALA A 521 28.51 12.23 -7.31
N LEU A 522 28.74 13.43 -6.77
CA LEU A 522 28.65 13.67 -5.33
C LEU A 522 27.25 13.43 -4.79
N GLU A 523 26.21 13.87 -5.50
CA GLU A 523 24.81 13.65 -5.12
C GLU A 523 24.43 12.16 -5.13
N ARG A 524 24.87 11.40 -6.15
CA ARG A 524 24.66 9.94 -6.19
C ARG A 524 25.32 9.23 -5.01
N ASN A 525 26.57 9.58 -4.69
CA ASN A 525 27.31 8.98 -3.57
C ASN A 525 26.71 9.37 -2.22
N LEU A 526 26.26 10.61 -2.07
CA LEU A 526 25.54 11.08 -0.90
C LEU A 526 24.22 10.33 -0.70
N ALA A 527 23.41 10.19 -1.77
CA ALA A 527 22.16 9.44 -1.70
C ALA A 527 22.40 7.97 -1.30
N TYR A 528 23.41 7.34 -1.90
CA TYR A 528 23.83 5.98 -1.54
C TYR A 528 24.25 5.87 -0.06
N ALA A 529 25.09 6.80 0.42
CA ALA A 529 25.54 6.83 1.82
C ALA A 529 24.37 6.97 2.80
N GLN A 530 23.35 7.76 2.44
CA GLN A 530 22.15 7.94 3.25
C GLN A 530 21.23 6.71 3.24
N GLU A 531 21.11 6.04 2.10
CA GLU A 531 20.39 4.77 1.99
C GLU A 531 21.07 3.67 2.83
N LEU A 532 22.41 3.60 2.76
CA LEU A 532 23.22 2.72 3.58
C LEU A 532 23.00 2.98 5.08
N ALA A 533 23.09 4.25 5.51
CA ALA A 533 22.80 4.66 6.89
C ALA A 533 21.37 4.31 7.31
N GLN A 534 20.40 4.47 6.41
CA GLN A 534 19.03 4.08 6.66
C GLN A 534 18.94 2.58 6.91
N VAL A 535 19.44 1.73 6.01
CA VAL A 535 19.37 0.26 6.14
C VAL A 535 20.02 -0.22 7.43
N LEU A 536 21.21 0.29 7.74
CA LEU A 536 21.94 -0.04 8.96
C LEU A 536 21.22 0.48 10.21
N GLY A 537 20.51 1.61 10.10
CA GLY A 537 19.85 2.28 11.22
C GLY A 537 20.82 3.01 12.15
N SER A 538 22.03 3.31 11.68
CA SER A 538 23.03 4.16 12.35
C SER A 538 23.85 4.87 11.28
N GLN A 539 24.01 6.18 11.45
CA GLN A 539 24.79 7.02 10.53
C GLN A 539 26.29 6.86 10.77
N GLU A 540 26.69 6.67 12.03
CA GLU A 540 28.06 6.49 12.48
C GLU A 540 28.64 5.18 11.91
N LEU A 541 27.83 4.13 11.90
CA LEU A 541 28.25 2.85 11.37
C LEU A 541 28.39 2.90 9.84
N ALA A 542 27.45 3.55 9.15
CA ALA A 542 27.56 3.78 7.71
C ALA A 542 28.78 4.63 7.38
N ALA A 543 29.06 5.68 8.17
CA ALA A 543 30.25 6.50 8.02
C ALA A 543 31.53 5.64 8.14
N HIS A 544 31.61 4.80 9.17
CA HIS A 544 32.75 3.90 9.37
C HIS A 544 32.94 2.90 8.22
N ILE A 545 31.83 2.34 7.70
CA ILE A 545 31.86 1.44 6.54
C ILE A 545 32.35 2.18 5.29
N LEU A 546 31.88 3.40 5.04
CA LEU A 546 32.30 4.19 3.87
C LEU A 546 33.78 4.55 3.94
N GLU A 547 34.30 4.94 5.10
CA GLU A 547 35.74 5.21 5.29
C GLU A 547 36.62 3.99 5.00
N HIS A 548 36.11 2.79 5.26
CA HIS A 548 36.84 1.53 5.08
C HIS A 548 36.21 0.66 3.98
N TRP A 549 35.62 1.27 2.95
CA TRP A 549 34.75 0.59 1.98
C TRP A 549 35.39 -0.66 1.35
N ASN A 550 36.62 -0.56 0.86
CA ASN A 550 37.30 -1.67 0.20
C ASN A 550 37.60 -2.83 1.16
N ALA A 551 38.04 -2.54 2.38
CA ALA A 551 38.29 -3.55 3.40
C ALA A 551 36.98 -4.19 3.88
N PHE A 552 35.93 -3.39 4.06
CA PHE A 552 34.61 -3.89 4.42
C PHE A 552 34.06 -4.82 3.34
N ARG A 553 34.08 -4.39 2.07
CA ARG A 553 33.61 -5.18 0.94
C ARG A 553 34.38 -6.49 0.85
N SER A 554 35.72 -6.49 0.89
CA SER A 554 36.52 -7.71 0.74
C SER A 554 36.37 -8.67 1.92
N ASN A 555 36.24 -8.16 3.14
CA ASN A 555 36.20 -8.98 4.34
C ASN A 555 34.84 -9.63 4.59
N TYR A 556 33.76 -9.08 4.02
CA TYR A 556 32.39 -9.48 4.37
C TYR A 556 31.53 -10.00 3.21
N VAL A 557 32.08 -10.25 2.01
CA VAL A 557 31.30 -10.80 0.88
C VAL A 557 30.56 -12.07 1.28
N ASP A 558 31.27 -13.04 1.85
CA ASP A 558 30.70 -14.34 2.23
C ASP A 558 29.67 -14.19 3.37
N GLU A 559 29.89 -13.28 4.33
CA GLU A 559 28.90 -13.00 5.38
C GLU A 559 27.64 -12.32 4.84
N LEU A 560 27.73 -11.52 3.78
CA LEU A 560 26.57 -10.86 3.17
C LEU A 560 25.68 -11.88 2.44
N ASP A 561 26.27 -12.84 1.74
CA ASP A 561 25.53 -13.97 1.15
C ASP A 561 24.86 -14.81 2.24
N MET A 562 25.59 -15.11 3.32
CA MET A 562 25.02 -15.81 4.49
C MET A 562 23.86 -15.03 5.12
N LEU A 563 23.95 -13.70 5.18
CA LEU A 563 22.90 -12.83 5.70
C LEU A 563 21.66 -12.86 4.80
N LEU A 564 21.83 -12.90 3.48
CA LEU A 564 20.74 -13.02 2.51
C LEU A 564 20.02 -14.37 2.63
N GLU A 565 20.77 -15.48 2.65
CA GLU A 565 20.22 -16.83 2.89
C GLU A 565 19.44 -16.89 4.21
N SER A 566 19.98 -16.26 5.25
CA SER A 566 19.38 -16.25 6.58
C SER A 566 18.12 -15.39 6.63
N ALA A 567 18.08 -14.26 5.92
CA ALA A 567 16.87 -13.46 5.79
C ALA A 567 15.77 -14.19 5.03
N GLU A 568 16.10 -14.95 3.97
CA GLU A 568 15.13 -15.80 3.30
C GLU A 568 14.61 -16.92 4.24
N ALA A 569 15.51 -17.56 4.99
CA ALA A 569 15.14 -18.53 6.01
C ALA A 569 14.20 -17.93 7.06
N ALA A 570 14.46 -16.70 7.52
CA ALA A 570 13.57 -15.98 8.43
C ALA A 570 12.21 -15.66 7.80
N ARG A 571 12.16 -15.20 6.54
CA ARG A 571 10.88 -14.93 5.85
C ARG A 571 10.04 -16.20 5.75
N ARG A 572 10.65 -17.32 5.36
CA ARG A 572 9.99 -18.63 5.29
C ARG A 572 9.53 -19.14 6.65
N LEU A 573 10.34 -18.93 7.68
CA LEU A 573 9.99 -19.27 9.05
C LEU A 573 8.81 -18.41 9.54
N LEU A 574 8.84 -17.08 9.36
CA LEU A 574 7.73 -16.19 9.72
C LEU A 574 6.43 -16.49 8.96
N ALA A 575 6.52 -16.86 7.69
CA ALA A 575 5.37 -17.33 6.92
C ALA A 575 4.76 -18.63 7.49
N THR A 576 5.57 -19.41 8.21
CA THR A 576 5.16 -20.66 8.85
C THR A 576 4.59 -20.42 10.25
N ILE A 577 5.29 -19.69 11.13
CA ILE A 577 4.92 -19.51 12.55
C ILE A 577 4.09 -18.26 12.84
N GLY A 578 3.89 -17.39 11.83
CA GLY A 578 3.13 -16.15 11.90
C GLY A 578 3.96 -14.88 12.06
N SER A 579 3.40 -13.75 11.60
CA SER A 579 4.06 -12.42 11.59
C SER A 579 4.26 -11.81 12.98
N ARG A 580 3.55 -12.28 14.01
CA ARG A 580 3.71 -11.85 15.41
C ARG A 580 5.14 -12.01 15.95
N TRP A 581 5.93 -12.89 15.34
CA TRP A 581 7.33 -13.15 15.71
C TRP A 581 8.32 -12.16 15.09
N GLN A 582 7.88 -11.23 14.23
CA GLN A 582 8.77 -10.31 13.52
C GLN A 582 9.54 -9.36 14.45
N SER A 583 8.94 -8.96 15.58
CA SER A 583 9.56 -8.08 16.58
C SER A 583 10.39 -8.81 17.64
N GLN A 584 10.33 -10.14 17.68
CA GLN A 584 11.07 -10.94 18.66
C GLN A 584 12.54 -11.07 18.26
N SER A 585 13.40 -11.33 19.24
CA SER A 585 14.82 -11.60 18.97
C SER A 585 14.98 -12.91 18.20
N LEU A 586 16.02 -12.96 17.35
CA LEU A 586 16.30 -14.16 16.55
C LEU A 586 16.52 -15.41 17.41
N SER A 587 17.19 -15.27 18.56
CA SER A 587 17.44 -16.39 19.48
C SER A 587 16.14 -17.00 20.00
N VAL A 588 15.16 -16.17 20.37
CA VAL A 588 13.83 -16.61 20.82
C VAL A 588 13.06 -17.29 19.69
N VAL A 589 13.12 -16.73 18.48
CA VAL A 589 12.44 -17.31 17.30
C VAL A 589 13.03 -18.66 16.90
N ILE A 590 14.37 -18.79 16.92
CA ILE A 590 15.08 -20.07 16.69
C ILE A 590 14.67 -21.10 17.73
N ALA A 591 14.65 -20.72 19.02
CA ALA A 591 14.26 -21.61 20.10
C ALA A 591 12.81 -22.10 19.94
N HIS A 592 11.89 -21.17 19.64
CA HIS A 592 10.49 -21.52 19.38
C HIS A 592 10.35 -22.46 18.18
N ALA A 593 11.02 -22.15 17.06
CA ALA A 593 10.97 -22.97 15.85
C ALA A 593 11.44 -24.41 16.09
N ARG A 594 12.49 -24.62 16.89
CA ARG A 594 12.97 -25.96 17.27
C ARG A 594 11.98 -26.70 18.16
N VAL A 595 11.37 -26.01 19.14
CA VAL A 595 10.33 -26.60 19.99
C VAL A 595 9.12 -27.02 19.16
N THR A 596 8.67 -26.15 18.24
CA THR A 596 7.57 -26.46 17.32
C THR A 596 7.91 -27.63 16.40
N ALA A 597 9.14 -27.69 15.86
CA ALA A 597 9.60 -28.81 15.04
C ALA A 597 9.58 -30.15 15.80
N SER A 598 10.03 -30.16 17.06
CA SER A 598 9.96 -31.36 17.93
C SER A 598 8.52 -31.80 18.19
N ARG A 599 7.64 -30.85 18.54
CA ARG A 599 6.21 -31.12 18.78
C ARG A 599 5.51 -31.69 17.55
N LEU A 600 5.83 -31.19 16.37
CA LEU A 600 5.28 -31.71 15.11
C LEU A 600 5.66 -33.19 14.89
N GLY A 601 6.91 -33.56 15.17
CA GLY A 601 7.35 -34.96 15.10
C GLY A 601 6.65 -35.85 16.13
N GLU A 602 6.44 -35.38 17.36
CA GLU A 602 5.67 -36.09 18.38
C GLU A 602 4.20 -36.26 17.98
N TRP A 603 3.57 -35.22 17.43
CA TRP A 603 2.18 -35.29 16.99
C TRP A 603 1.97 -36.20 15.79
N GLU A 604 2.91 -36.25 14.85
CA GLU A 604 2.87 -37.21 13.75
C GLU A 604 2.90 -38.66 14.27
N GLN A 605 3.68 -38.95 15.32
CA GLN A 605 3.70 -40.27 15.96
C GLN A 605 2.40 -40.59 16.70
N ILE A 606 1.80 -39.61 17.38
CA ILE A 606 0.58 -39.79 18.18
C ILE A 606 -0.68 -39.94 17.30
N TYR A 607 -0.87 -39.02 16.35
CA TYR A 607 -2.09 -38.95 15.54
C TYR A 607 -1.98 -39.74 14.23
N GLY A 608 -0.77 -40.14 13.84
CA GLY A 608 -0.48 -40.76 12.56
C GLY A 608 -0.48 -39.74 11.41
N PRO A 609 -0.13 -40.17 10.19
CA PRO A 609 -0.02 -39.25 9.09
C PRO A 609 -1.40 -38.91 8.50
N ALA A 610 -1.66 -37.61 8.32
CA ALA A 610 -2.95 -37.09 7.84
C ALA A 610 -3.10 -37.11 6.30
N HIS A 611 -2.60 -38.16 5.63
CA HIS A 611 -2.63 -38.27 4.15
C HIS A 611 -4.04 -38.21 3.57
N SER A 612 -5.04 -38.71 4.29
CA SER A 612 -6.46 -38.68 3.92
C SER A 612 -7.03 -37.26 3.78
N HIS A 613 -6.32 -36.26 4.33
CA HIS A 613 -6.69 -34.85 4.34
C HIS A 613 -5.53 -33.96 3.89
N ALA A 614 -4.64 -34.48 3.04
CA ALA A 614 -3.41 -33.85 2.58
C ALA A 614 -3.59 -32.38 2.14
N ASP A 615 -4.65 -32.08 1.40
CA ASP A 615 -4.92 -30.72 0.88
C ASP A 615 -5.66 -29.80 1.84
N LYS A 616 -6.15 -30.31 2.97
CA LYS A 616 -6.87 -29.51 3.96
C LYS A 616 -5.87 -28.84 4.90
N THR A 617 -6.27 -27.68 5.43
CA THR A 617 -5.55 -26.99 6.50
C THR A 617 -6.23 -27.25 7.83
N ALA A 618 -5.52 -27.07 8.94
CA ALA A 618 -6.11 -27.20 10.28
C ALA A 618 -7.24 -26.17 10.50
N ALA A 619 -7.12 -24.95 9.97
CA ALA A 619 -8.21 -23.96 9.98
C ALA A 619 -9.46 -24.48 9.25
N THR A 620 -9.29 -25.15 8.10
CA THR A 620 -10.41 -25.71 7.33
C THR A 620 -11.12 -26.80 8.12
N VAL A 621 -10.35 -27.69 8.76
CA VAL A 621 -10.90 -28.73 9.63
C VAL A 621 -11.66 -28.11 10.80
N LEU A 622 -11.05 -27.17 11.52
CA LEU A 622 -11.68 -26.50 12.67
C LEU A 622 -12.92 -25.69 12.28
N SER A 623 -12.94 -25.07 11.10
CA SER A 623 -14.12 -24.34 10.59
C SER A 623 -15.31 -25.25 10.28
N SER A 624 -15.09 -26.56 10.18
CA SER A 624 -16.15 -27.56 10.03
C SER A 624 -16.80 -27.88 11.38
N PHE A 625 -16.24 -27.39 12.48
CA PHE A 625 -16.78 -27.53 13.83
C PHE A 625 -17.31 -26.18 14.31
N THR A 626 -18.40 -26.22 15.07
CA THR A 626 -19.07 -25.01 15.56
C THR A 626 -18.46 -24.48 16.85
N GLY A 627 -17.60 -25.29 17.50
CA GLY A 627 -17.07 -25.04 18.84
C GLY A 627 -18.06 -25.38 19.96
N ARG A 628 -19.28 -25.83 19.60
CA ARG A 628 -20.24 -26.37 20.56
C ARG A 628 -20.03 -27.87 20.65
N SER A 629 -19.53 -28.32 21.80
CA SER A 629 -19.20 -29.73 22.07
C SER A 629 -20.26 -30.73 21.59
N ARG A 630 -21.55 -30.44 21.81
CA ARG A 630 -22.64 -31.32 21.37
C ARG A 630 -22.77 -31.43 19.84
N ASP A 631 -22.69 -30.31 19.14
CA ASP A 631 -22.83 -30.28 17.68
C ASP A 631 -21.57 -30.89 17.01
N ASP A 632 -20.40 -30.66 17.60
CA ASP A 632 -19.13 -31.20 17.10
C ASP A 632 -19.08 -32.74 17.21
N VAL A 633 -19.57 -33.31 18.32
CA VAL A 633 -19.69 -34.76 18.49
C VAL A 633 -20.68 -35.37 17.48
N LEU A 634 -21.77 -34.67 17.15
CA LEU A 634 -22.69 -35.12 16.10
C LEU A 634 -22.01 -35.13 14.72
N VAL A 635 -21.26 -34.08 14.38
CA VAL A 635 -20.48 -34.02 13.14
C VAL A 635 -19.46 -35.16 13.09
N GLU A 636 -18.70 -35.40 14.17
CA GLU A 636 -17.75 -36.51 14.27
C GLU A 636 -18.43 -37.87 14.04
N THR A 637 -19.57 -38.10 14.69
CA THR A 637 -20.34 -39.35 14.59
C THR A 637 -20.83 -39.56 13.16
N HIS A 638 -21.41 -38.52 12.55
CA HIS A 638 -21.90 -38.59 11.17
C HIS A 638 -20.78 -38.81 10.15
N VAL A 639 -19.63 -38.15 10.29
CA VAL A 639 -18.48 -38.40 9.39
C VAL A 639 -18.04 -39.86 9.50
N ASN A 640 -17.93 -40.42 10.70
CA ASN A 640 -17.54 -41.81 10.91
C ASN A 640 -18.57 -42.80 10.32
N GLU A 641 -19.86 -42.55 10.53
CA GLU A 641 -20.95 -43.36 9.96
C GLU A 641 -20.93 -43.34 8.43
N MET A 642 -20.75 -42.15 7.83
CA MET A 642 -20.68 -41.99 6.38
C MET A 642 -19.45 -42.66 5.79
N GLN A 643 -18.27 -42.48 6.39
CA GLN A 643 -17.05 -43.15 5.94
C GLN A 643 -17.20 -44.67 5.98
N THR A 644 -17.76 -45.21 7.08
CA THR A 644 -18.01 -46.65 7.24
C THR A 644 -18.98 -47.15 6.16
N ARG A 645 -20.03 -46.37 5.86
CA ARG A 645 -21.02 -46.72 4.82
C ARG A 645 -20.40 -46.71 3.43
N ILE A 646 -19.67 -45.66 3.07
CA ILE A 646 -18.97 -45.54 1.78
C ILE A 646 -17.96 -46.68 1.62
N GLN A 647 -17.16 -46.97 2.67
CA GLN A 647 -16.20 -48.07 2.63
C GLN A 647 -16.86 -49.43 2.46
N ARG A 648 -17.98 -49.69 3.15
CA ARG A 648 -18.76 -50.92 2.97
C ARG A 648 -19.25 -51.05 1.53
N GLN A 649 -19.83 -49.99 0.96
CA GLN A 649 -20.33 -50.00 -0.41
C GLN A 649 -19.22 -50.18 -1.46
N LEU A 650 -18.04 -49.60 -1.22
CA LEU A 650 -16.84 -49.81 -2.04
C LEU A 650 -16.32 -51.25 -1.95
N LEU A 651 -16.35 -51.86 -0.76
CA LEU A 651 -15.95 -53.26 -0.54
C LEU A 651 -16.92 -54.25 -1.19
N ASP A 652 -18.21 -53.97 -1.09
CA ASP A 652 -19.28 -54.79 -1.68
C ASP A 652 -19.34 -54.63 -3.22
N GLY A 653 -18.55 -53.71 -3.80
CA GLY A 653 -18.52 -53.44 -5.25
C GLY A 653 -19.76 -52.72 -5.77
N THR A 654 -20.67 -52.30 -4.89
CA THR A 654 -21.92 -51.62 -5.24
C THR A 654 -21.71 -50.21 -5.79
N LEU A 655 -20.61 -49.56 -5.40
CA LEU A 655 -20.24 -48.21 -5.81
C LEU A 655 -18.81 -48.18 -6.33
N GLY A 656 -18.59 -47.51 -7.45
CA GLY A 656 -17.26 -47.19 -7.96
C GLY A 656 -16.63 -46.00 -7.22
N ARG A 657 -15.29 -45.97 -7.14
CA ARG A 657 -14.56 -44.82 -6.53
C ARG A 657 -14.80 -43.51 -7.28
N GLU A 658 -14.91 -43.58 -8.61
CA GLU A 658 -15.23 -42.44 -9.46
C GLU A 658 -16.61 -41.88 -9.12
N GLN A 659 -17.60 -42.76 -8.89
CA GLN A 659 -18.95 -42.35 -8.50
C GLN A 659 -18.96 -41.68 -7.13
N VAL A 660 -18.29 -42.26 -6.13
CA VAL A 660 -18.14 -41.67 -4.79
C VAL A 660 -17.52 -40.28 -4.89
N THR A 661 -16.46 -40.13 -5.69
CA THR A 661 -15.75 -38.85 -5.81
C THR A 661 -16.58 -37.80 -6.55
N ALA A 662 -17.23 -38.17 -7.66
CA ALA A 662 -18.12 -37.30 -8.41
C ALA A 662 -19.30 -36.82 -7.54
N THR A 663 -19.89 -37.73 -6.77
CA THR A 663 -21.04 -37.44 -5.89
C THR A 663 -20.64 -36.49 -4.75
N ILE A 664 -19.56 -36.79 -4.02
CA ILE A 664 -19.08 -35.92 -2.93
C ILE A 664 -18.62 -34.56 -3.47
N GLY A 665 -17.92 -34.55 -4.62
CA GLY A 665 -17.46 -33.33 -5.27
C GLY A 665 -18.61 -32.41 -5.67
N TRP A 666 -19.65 -32.98 -6.29
CA TRP A 666 -20.87 -32.24 -6.63
C TRP A 666 -21.59 -31.73 -5.38
N LEU A 667 -21.79 -32.58 -4.36
CA LEU A 667 -22.47 -32.18 -3.13
C LEU A 667 -21.74 -31.04 -2.40
N ARG A 668 -20.39 -31.05 -2.38
CA ARG A 668 -19.61 -29.94 -1.82
C ARG A 668 -19.91 -28.63 -2.55
N ALA A 669 -19.77 -28.63 -3.87
CA ALA A 669 -19.99 -27.46 -4.70
C ALA A 669 -21.45 -26.95 -4.63
N ALA A 670 -22.42 -27.86 -4.66
CA ALA A 670 -23.84 -27.54 -4.51
C ALA A 670 -24.15 -26.99 -3.11
N SER A 671 -23.61 -27.58 -2.04
CA SER A 671 -23.83 -27.09 -0.67
C SER A 671 -23.21 -25.71 -0.42
N ASP A 672 -22.06 -25.41 -1.03
CA ASP A 672 -21.43 -24.10 -0.95
C ASP A 672 -22.19 -23.05 -1.77
N ALA A 673 -22.71 -23.42 -2.96
CA ALA A 673 -23.58 -22.57 -3.77
C ALA A 673 -24.91 -22.27 -3.04
N ALA A 674 -25.54 -23.29 -2.49
CA ALA A 674 -26.76 -23.17 -1.69
C ALA A 674 -26.56 -22.25 -0.49
N ARG A 675 -25.45 -22.39 0.24
CA ARG A 675 -25.14 -21.52 1.38
C ARG A 675 -24.94 -20.06 0.97
N LYS A 676 -24.35 -19.80 -0.21
CA LYS A 676 -24.18 -18.44 -0.74
C LYS A 676 -25.50 -17.83 -1.23
N GLY A 677 -26.40 -18.66 -1.76
CA GLY A 677 -27.72 -18.25 -2.24
C GLY A 677 -28.83 -18.34 -1.20
N GLU A 678 -28.49 -18.55 0.09
CA GLU A 678 -29.44 -18.73 1.19
C GLU A 678 -30.49 -19.84 0.99
N LEU A 679 -30.16 -20.86 0.19
CA LEU A 679 -31.05 -21.99 -0.09
C LEU A 679 -31.16 -22.95 1.08
N GLY A 680 -32.34 -23.55 1.22
CA GLY A 680 -32.63 -24.63 2.16
C GLY A 680 -32.09 -25.98 1.68
N MET A 681 -32.06 -26.96 2.59
CA MET A 681 -31.72 -28.35 2.25
C MET A 681 -32.72 -28.99 1.28
N GLU A 682 -33.99 -28.60 1.36
CA GLU A 682 -35.08 -29.15 0.52
C GLU A 682 -34.86 -28.84 -0.95
N GLU A 683 -34.48 -27.61 -1.28
CA GLU A 683 -34.18 -27.15 -2.65
C GLU A 683 -32.95 -27.87 -3.22
N LEU A 684 -31.93 -28.09 -2.39
CA LEU A 684 -30.74 -28.86 -2.78
C LEU A 684 -31.08 -30.33 -3.05
N VAL A 685 -31.94 -30.94 -2.24
CA VAL A 685 -32.42 -32.33 -2.45
C VAL A 685 -33.29 -32.42 -3.70
N GLU A 686 -34.19 -31.47 -3.93
CA GLU A 686 -35.05 -31.43 -5.11
C GLU A 686 -34.23 -31.41 -6.41
N CYS A 687 -33.12 -30.66 -6.44
CA CYS A 687 -32.24 -30.54 -7.60
C CYS A 687 -31.67 -31.88 -8.11
N PHE A 688 -31.43 -32.86 -7.23
CA PHE A 688 -30.91 -34.18 -7.64
C PHE A 688 -31.87 -35.34 -7.43
N ALA A 689 -32.95 -35.16 -6.65
CA ALA A 689 -34.01 -36.15 -6.50
C ALA A 689 -34.99 -36.13 -7.69
N SER A 690 -35.14 -34.99 -8.35
CA SER A 690 -35.97 -34.82 -9.54
C SER A 690 -35.09 -34.58 -10.79
N PRO A 691 -34.46 -35.62 -11.36
CA PRO A 691 -33.70 -35.48 -12.61
C PRO A 691 -34.59 -35.25 -13.84
N SER A 692 -35.79 -34.67 -13.67
CA SER A 692 -36.66 -34.32 -14.80
C SER A 692 -35.88 -33.45 -15.78
N LEU A 693 -35.73 -33.98 -16.99
CA LEU A 693 -34.90 -33.50 -18.11
C LEU A 693 -34.75 -31.97 -18.17
N PRO A 694 -33.55 -31.44 -18.46
CA PRO A 694 -33.39 -30.01 -18.65
C PRO A 694 -34.28 -29.53 -19.80
N PRO A 695 -34.88 -28.32 -19.72
CA PRO A 695 -35.46 -27.70 -20.90
C PRO A 695 -34.33 -27.48 -21.90
N VAL A 696 -34.50 -28.04 -23.11
CA VAL A 696 -33.70 -27.67 -24.27
C VAL A 696 -33.97 -26.19 -24.52
N LEU A 697 -33.13 -25.32 -23.96
CA LEU A 697 -33.02 -23.93 -24.40
C LEU A 697 -32.33 -23.98 -25.76
N GLU A 698 -33.15 -24.01 -26.82
CA GLU A 698 -32.71 -23.78 -28.19
C GLU A 698 -31.96 -22.46 -28.24
N SER A 699 -30.65 -22.55 -28.46
CA SER A 699 -29.81 -21.42 -28.80
C SER A 699 -30.27 -20.88 -30.16
N ASN A 700 -30.95 -19.74 -30.13
CA ASN A 700 -31.20 -18.91 -31.30
C ASN A 700 -29.85 -18.50 -31.91
N THR A 701 -29.38 -19.28 -32.88
CA THR A 701 -28.28 -18.93 -33.77
C THR A 701 -28.86 -18.16 -34.95
N ALA A 702 -28.81 -16.84 -34.86
CA ALA A 702 -29.01 -15.96 -36.00
C ALA A 702 -27.86 -16.18 -36.99
N SER A 703 -28.18 -16.86 -38.10
CA SER A 703 -27.33 -17.03 -39.28
C SER A 703 -27.15 -15.67 -39.97
N GLY A 704 -26.00 -15.03 -39.75
CA GLY A 704 -25.50 -13.91 -40.55
C GLY A 704 -24.52 -14.43 -41.59
N ALA A 705 -24.98 -14.56 -42.83
CA ALA A 705 -24.16 -14.92 -43.98
C ALA A 705 -23.16 -13.79 -44.29
N ALA A 706 -21.86 -14.07 -44.15
CA ALA A 706 -20.78 -13.23 -44.65
C ALA A 706 -20.19 -13.85 -45.93
N HIS A 707 -20.35 -13.13 -47.03
CA HIS A 707 -19.69 -13.39 -48.31
C HIS A 707 -18.16 -13.37 -48.16
N SER A 708 -17.49 -14.43 -48.62
CA SER A 708 -16.06 -14.42 -48.92
C SER A 708 -15.81 -13.78 -50.30
N PRO A 709 -14.79 -12.92 -50.46
CA PRO A 709 -14.31 -12.53 -51.79
C PRO A 709 -13.26 -13.53 -52.31
N PRO A 710 -13.05 -13.61 -53.64
CA PRO A 710 -12.32 -14.69 -54.26
C PRO A 710 -10.79 -14.49 -54.20
N SER A 711 -10.12 -15.63 -54.14
CA SER A 711 -8.68 -15.79 -54.33
C SER A 711 -8.23 -15.24 -55.69
N ARG A 712 -7.28 -14.29 -55.65
CA ARG A 712 -6.42 -13.98 -56.80
C ARG A 712 -5.04 -14.55 -56.52
N GLY A 713 -4.66 -15.53 -57.33
CA GLY A 713 -3.30 -16.04 -57.41
C GLY A 713 -2.36 -15.01 -58.04
N CYS A 714 -1.15 -14.93 -57.51
CA CYS A 714 -0.01 -14.36 -58.22
C CYS A 714 0.99 -15.47 -58.53
N ARG A 715 1.25 -15.60 -59.83
CA ARG A 715 2.33 -16.37 -60.43
C ARG A 715 3.69 -15.76 -60.07
N SER A 716 4.71 -16.60 -60.08
CA SER A 716 6.11 -16.23 -60.17
C SER A 716 6.42 -15.47 -61.46
N MET A 717 7.37 -14.52 -61.39
CA MET A 717 8.60 -14.51 -62.18
C MET A 717 9.49 -13.30 -61.82
N ASN A 718 10.80 -13.59 -61.76
CA ASN A 718 12.00 -12.78 -61.51
C ASN A 718 12.32 -12.38 -60.08
#